data_AF-A0A7Y5YAA5-F1
#
_entry.id   AF-A0A7Y5YAA5-F1
#
_cell.length_a   1.000
_cell.length_b   1.000
_cell.length_c   1.000
_cell.angle_alpha   90.00
_cell.angle_beta   90.00
_cell.angle_gamma   90.00
#
_symmetry.space_group_name_H-M   'P 1'
#
loop_
_entity.id
_entity.type
_entity.pdbx_description
1 polymer ?
#
loop_
_entity_poly.entity_id
_entity_poly.type
_entity_poly.pdbx_seq_one_letter_code
_entity_poly.pdbx_strand_id
1 'polypeptide(L)'
;MPLSLRPDSPSPLSPQRRHHPGTIAASTALLIGLAIAGGTAPAQAAPAVKPGVQAPASPPPAPAQQNPFGSNTYVFDPSMPVAQIQATVDAIAAQQVDDEMGTKRYSLLFKPGTYGTPEEPLIVQVGYSTEVAGLGAAPTDVTINGHVDVYNRCLTADNCIALNNFWRSLSNLTINVTGLEGCRSSANFWAASQASPMRRVNITGGNLSLMDYCTAGPQYASGGFIADSKTGAVINGSQQQYLVRDSSIGSWSNGVWNQVFSGVNGAPADSFPDPPYTTLDTTPISREKPYPTVDPAGQYSVFVPSVRQDSAGTTWEYGPTQGRSIPLAEFYIAKPGDSVQAINTQLARGKNLILTPGVYDVDRSIEVKRAGTVVLGLGMATLTAVNGSVPLTVADVPGVDIAAVTVDAGEVNSPALMRVGKAIPGAGGGPANSAVHSDPANPTTLHDVFFRIGGPHVGKASVSLEVNSDNVLLDHIWAWRADHGNGVGWDTNTGRNGVIVNGNNVTATGLFVEHYQQYNVIWNGENGRTVFFQNELPYDAPNQAAWQHDGVLGWAGYKVADPVKTHELWGGGSYVYNNVDPTIHATRGFEVPVTPGVTLHSLLTVNLGAGTLDHVVNDTGAPVSTDAVGIPSYVADFG
;
A
#
# COMPACT_ATOMS: atom_id res chain seq x y z
N MET A 1 23.39 -3.59 2.21
CA MET A 1 24.67 -3.93 1.54
C MET A 1 24.43 -5.02 0.49
N PRO A 2 25.10 -5.00 -0.66
CA PRO A 2 25.65 -6.24 -1.20
C PRO A 2 26.91 -6.56 -0.36
N LEU A 3 26.89 -7.64 0.42
CA LEU A 3 28.08 -8.09 1.14
C LEU A 3 29.03 -8.76 0.13
N SER A 4 30.11 -8.08 -0.25
CA SER A 4 31.16 -8.65 -1.09
C SER A 4 32.51 -8.59 -0.37
N LEU A 5 33.16 -9.75 -0.29
CA LEU A 5 34.51 -9.95 0.23
C LEU A 5 35.55 -9.36 -0.73
N ARG A 6 36.55 -8.63 -0.18
CA ARG A 6 37.71 -8.09 -0.92
C ARG A 6 38.60 -9.21 -1.48
N PRO A 7 39.36 -8.92 -2.56
CA PRO A 7 40.80 -8.73 -2.35
C PRO A 7 41.49 -7.63 -3.20
N ASP A 8 42.48 -6.99 -2.57
CA ASP A 8 43.74 -6.36 -3.02
C ASP A 8 43.88 -5.45 -4.27
N SER A 9 44.57 -4.32 -4.04
CA SER A 9 44.97 -3.27 -5.01
C SER A 9 46.13 -3.70 -5.92
N PRO A 10 46.37 -3.01 -7.08
CA PRO A 10 47.26 -1.84 -7.06
C PRO A 10 46.96 -0.69 -8.07
N SER A 11 47.65 0.43 -7.80
CA SER A 11 47.72 1.79 -8.36
C SER A 11 48.03 1.99 -9.88
N PRO A 12 47.96 3.24 -10.42
CA PRO A 12 47.44 3.57 -11.76
C PRO A 12 48.49 4.07 -12.77
N LEU A 13 48.11 4.18 -14.06
CA LEU A 13 48.77 5.06 -15.05
C LEU A 13 47.78 5.72 -16.04
N SER A 14 48.10 6.96 -16.38
CA SER A 14 47.31 8.00 -17.06
C SER A 14 47.44 8.00 -18.62
N PRO A 15 46.77 8.92 -19.35
CA PRO A 15 46.29 8.72 -20.73
C PRO A 15 47.15 9.38 -21.83
N GLN A 16 46.86 9.07 -23.10
CA GLN A 16 47.21 9.92 -24.23
C GLN A 16 46.07 10.07 -25.26
N ARG A 17 46.06 11.28 -25.83
CA ARG A 17 45.07 11.95 -26.69
C ARG A 17 45.62 12.08 -28.12
N ARG A 18 44.72 12.48 -29.04
CA ARG A 18 44.92 13.22 -30.33
C ARG A 18 45.21 12.36 -31.58
N HIS A 19 44.77 12.67 -32.80
CA HIS A 19 44.16 13.86 -33.43
C HIS A 19 43.38 13.45 -34.72
N HIS A 20 42.30 14.20 -35.05
CA HIS A 20 41.64 14.38 -36.37
C HIS A 20 42.59 15.04 -37.42
N PRO A 21 42.22 15.44 -38.69
CA PRO A 21 40.88 15.63 -39.32
C PRO A 21 40.77 15.39 -40.87
N GLY A 22 39.58 15.70 -41.44
CA GLY A 22 39.38 16.12 -42.84
C GLY A 22 37.97 15.76 -43.37
N THR A 23 36.93 16.62 -43.28
CA THR A 23 36.47 17.67 -44.25
C THR A 23 36.08 17.09 -45.63
N ILE A 24 34.93 17.33 -46.28
CA ILE A 24 34.37 18.60 -46.84
C ILE A 24 32.95 18.35 -47.44
N ALA A 25 32.05 19.36 -47.32
CA ALA A 25 30.93 19.83 -48.19
C ALA A 25 29.78 18.89 -48.64
N ALA A 26 28.59 19.34 -49.06
CA ALA A 26 27.76 20.56 -48.93
C ALA A 26 26.44 20.30 -49.69
N SER A 27 25.33 20.96 -49.27
CA SER A 27 24.19 21.52 -50.04
C SER A 27 23.43 20.63 -51.07
N THR A 28 22.10 20.62 -51.25
CA THR A 28 21.12 21.70 -51.55
C THR A 28 19.71 21.03 -51.72
N ALA A 29 18.60 21.55 -51.14
CA ALA A 29 17.38 22.15 -51.77
C ALA A 29 16.78 21.44 -53.03
N LEU A 30 15.47 21.36 -53.40
CA LEU A 30 14.18 21.98 -53.03
C LEU A 30 13.05 21.34 -53.93
N LEU A 31 11.76 21.49 -53.53
CA LEU A 31 10.49 21.62 -54.31
C LEU A 31 9.67 20.44 -54.93
N ILE A 32 8.36 20.44 -54.55
CA ILE A 32 7.08 20.43 -55.35
C ILE A 32 6.94 19.35 -56.45
N GLY A 33 5.90 18.52 -56.58
CA GLY A 33 4.46 18.56 -56.27
C GLY A 33 3.68 18.21 -57.56
N LEU A 34 2.60 17.42 -57.52
CA LEU A 34 1.39 17.57 -58.38
C LEU A 34 0.34 16.47 -58.12
N ALA A 35 -0.92 16.92 -58.10
CA ALA A 35 -2.16 16.15 -58.03
C ALA A 35 -2.57 15.62 -59.41
N ILE A 36 -3.35 14.53 -59.44
CA ILE A 36 -4.04 14.05 -60.64
C ILE A 36 -5.52 13.84 -60.30
N ALA A 37 -6.38 14.52 -61.07
CA ALA A 37 -7.83 14.45 -61.05
C ALA A 37 -8.33 13.21 -61.82
N GLY A 38 -9.42 12.58 -61.34
CA GLY A 38 -10.16 11.52 -62.03
C GLY A 38 -11.64 11.88 -62.12
N GLY A 39 -12.17 11.92 -63.35
CA GLY A 39 -13.48 12.43 -63.72
C GLY A 39 -14.68 11.50 -63.47
N THR A 40 -15.86 12.08 -63.72
CA THR A 40 -17.21 11.58 -63.46
C THR A 40 -17.90 10.94 -64.67
N ALA A 41 -18.86 10.04 -64.36
CA ALA A 41 -20.10 9.66 -65.06
C ALA A 41 -20.11 8.39 -65.95
N PRO A 42 -21.28 7.74 -66.20
CA PRO A 42 -22.52 7.64 -65.41
C PRO A 42 -23.04 6.19 -65.20
N ALA A 43 -24.13 6.10 -64.43
CA ALA A 43 -24.84 4.91 -63.98
C ALA A 43 -25.51 4.07 -65.08
N GLN A 44 -25.54 2.74 -64.86
CA GLN A 44 -26.48 1.82 -65.49
C GLN A 44 -27.30 1.10 -64.40
N ALA A 45 -28.63 1.16 -64.56
CA ALA A 45 -29.61 0.55 -63.68
C ALA A 45 -29.72 -0.96 -63.96
N ALA A 46 -29.69 -1.77 -62.90
CA ALA A 46 -30.01 -3.20 -62.95
C ALA A 46 -31.47 -3.44 -62.53
N PRO A 47 -32.15 -4.51 -63.01
CA PRO A 47 -33.56 -4.75 -62.75
C PRO A 47 -33.84 -5.25 -61.32
N ALA A 48 -35.03 -4.91 -60.82
CA ALA A 48 -35.53 -5.17 -59.48
C ALA A 48 -35.68 -6.66 -59.15
N VAL A 49 -35.10 -7.07 -58.01
CA VAL A 49 -35.33 -8.35 -57.33
C VAL A 49 -36.44 -8.16 -56.29
N LYS A 50 -37.38 -9.09 -56.23
CA LYS A 50 -38.54 -9.08 -55.31
C LYS A 50 -38.10 -9.13 -53.84
N PRO A 51 -38.76 -8.42 -52.90
CA PRO A 51 -38.38 -8.47 -51.48
C PRO A 51 -38.74 -9.83 -50.87
N GLY A 52 -37.72 -10.53 -50.35
CA GLY A 52 -37.91 -11.63 -49.41
C GLY A 52 -38.28 -11.07 -48.03
N VAL A 53 -39.18 -11.75 -47.33
CA VAL A 53 -39.60 -11.43 -45.97
C VAL A 53 -38.39 -11.54 -45.03
N GLN A 54 -37.87 -10.39 -44.57
CA GLN A 54 -36.85 -10.33 -43.52
C GLN A 54 -37.49 -10.66 -42.17
N ALA A 55 -36.91 -11.64 -41.47
CA ALA A 55 -37.16 -11.85 -40.05
C ALA A 55 -36.85 -10.55 -39.28
N PRO A 56 -37.59 -10.21 -38.22
CA PRO A 56 -37.34 -9.00 -37.44
C PRO A 56 -35.89 -9.03 -36.93
N ALA A 57 -35.14 -7.99 -37.28
CA ALA A 57 -33.78 -7.79 -36.80
C ALA A 57 -33.82 -7.78 -35.26
N SER A 58 -32.99 -8.62 -34.66
CA SER A 58 -32.69 -8.54 -33.22
C SER A 58 -32.29 -7.08 -32.91
N PRO A 59 -32.78 -6.49 -31.80
CA PRO A 59 -32.35 -5.17 -31.40
C PRO A 59 -30.81 -5.15 -31.31
N PRO A 60 -30.15 -4.07 -31.75
CA PRO A 60 -28.70 -3.98 -31.63
C PRO A 60 -28.33 -4.24 -30.16
N PRO A 61 -27.28 -5.04 -29.89
CA PRO A 61 -26.83 -5.22 -28.52
C PRO A 61 -26.59 -3.83 -27.92
N ALA A 62 -27.13 -3.59 -26.72
CA ALA A 62 -26.82 -2.38 -25.98
C ALA A 62 -25.29 -2.20 -26.00
N PRO A 63 -24.76 -0.99 -26.25
CA PRO A 63 -23.32 -0.79 -26.32
C PRO A 63 -22.70 -1.38 -25.06
N ALA A 64 -21.75 -2.31 -25.25
CA ALA A 64 -20.98 -2.89 -24.17
C ALA A 64 -20.55 -1.76 -23.25
N GLN A 65 -21.05 -1.76 -22.01
CA GLN A 65 -20.90 -0.63 -21.11
C GLN A 65 -19.40 -0.33 -21.00
N GLN A 66 -19.02 0.81 -21.58
CA GLN A 66 -17.64 1.28 -21.68
C GLN A 66 -17.03 1.22 -20.28
N ASN A 67 -15.86 0.59 -20.15
CA ASN A 67 -15.12 0.54 -18.89
C ASN A 67 -15.08 1.96 -18.27
N PRO A 68 -15.75 2.18 -17.12
CA PRO A 68 -15.92 3.53 -16.59
C PRO A 68 -14.65 4.03 -15.89
N PHE A 69 -13.68 3.16 -15.61
CA PHE A 69 -12.51 3.41 -14.75
C PHE A 69 -11.24 3.78 -15.53
N GLY A 70 -11.38 4.23 -16.77
CA GLY A 70 -10.25 4.71 -17.58
C GLY A 70 -9.43 3.60 -18.24
N SER A 71 -8.49 3.99 -19.10
CA SER A 71 -7.76 3.08 -20.00
C SER A 71 -6.78 2.13 -19.31
N ASN A 72 -6.36 2.46 -18.10
CA ASN A 72 -5.42 1.66 -17.31
C ASN A 72 -6.13 0.64 -16.40
N THR A 73 -7.46 0.60 -16.47
CA THR A 73 -8.26 -0.42 -15.83
C THR A 73 -8.68 -1.45 -16.87
N TYR A 74 -8.46 -2.73 -16.58
CA TYR A 74 -8.89 -3.84 -17.42
C TYR A 74 -10.00 -4.57 -16.70
N VAL A 75 -11.20 -4.60 -17.30
CA VAL A 75 -12.36 -5.30 -16.74
C VAL A 75 -12.58 -6.59 -17.53
N PHE A 76 -12.31 -7.72 -16.90
CA PHE A 76 -12.48 -9.04 -17.49
C PHE A 76 -13.88 -9.59 -17.19
N ASP A 77 -14.49 -10.21 -18.19
CA ASP A 77 -15.79 -10.90 -18.09
C ASP A 77 -15.58 -12.41 -18.24
N PRO A 78 -16.32 -13.29 -17.53
CA PRO A 78 -16.13 -14.73 -17.63
C PRO A 78 -16.36 -15.30 -19.04
N SER A 79 -16.99 -14.56 -19.97
CA SER A 79 -17.09 -14.98 -21.37
C SER A 79 -15.80 -14.78 -22.18
N MET A 80 -14.80 -14.05 -21.65
CA MET A 80 -13.54 -13.82 -22.34
C MET A 80 -12.67 -15.09 -22.33
N PRO A 81 -12.06 -15.48 -23.45
CA PRO A 81 -11.13 -16.61 -23.49
C PRO A 81 -9.97 -16.43 -22.50
N VAL A 82 -9.68 -17.46 -21.70
CA VAL A 82 -8.61 -17.43 -20.67
C VAL A 82 -7.28 -17.01 -21.27
N ALA A 83 -6.93 -17.52 -22.46
CA ALA A 83 -5.70 -17.14 -23.16
C ALA A 83 -5.58 -15.63 -23.46
N GLN A 84 -6.70 -14.92 -23.68
CA GLN A 84 -6.69 -13.47 -23.91
C GLN A 84 -6.49 -12.70 -22.59
N ILE A 85 -7.10 -13.18 -21.51
CA ILE A 85 -6.89 -12.63 -20.17
C ILE A 85 -5.43 -12.84 -19.77
N GLN A 86 -4.91 -14.07 -19.93
CA GLN A 86 -3.53 -14.44 -19.66
C GLN A 86 -2.55 -13.53 -20.40
N ALA A 87 -2.73 -13.35 -21.71
CA ALA A 87 -1.87 -12.46 -22.51
C ALA A 87 -1.89 -11.00 -22.02
N THR A 88 -3.03 -10.53 -21.50
CA THR A 88 -3.14 -9.18 -20.94
C THR A 88 -2.40 -9.05 -19.62
N VAL A 89 -2.59 -10.00 -18.70
CA VAL A 89 -1.93 -9.96 -17.39
C VAL A 89 -0.43 -10.18 -17.52
N ASP A 90 0.03 -11.04 -18.44
CA ASP A 90 1.45 -11.24 -18.74
C ASP A 90 2.11 -9.98 -19.30
N ALA A 91 1.43 -9.28 -20.21
CA ALA A 91 1.93 -8.03 -20.78
C ALA A 91 2.07 -6.92 -19.73
N ILE A 92 1.21 -6.91 -18.71
CA ILE A 92 1.29 -5.97 -17.59
C ILE A 92 2.38 -6.40 -16.61
N ALA A 93 2.46 -7.68 -16.26
CA ALA A 93 3.51 -8.23 -15.40
C ALA A 93 4.91 -7.95 -15.97
N ALA A 94 5.10 -8.18 -17.28
CA ALA A 94 6.36 -7.89 -17.98
C ALA A 94 6.79 -6.42 -17.91
N GLN A 95 5.84 -5.50 -17.73
CA GLN A 95 6.13 -4.09 -17.51
C GLN A 95 6.35 -3.76 -16.04
N GLN A 96 5.61 -4.41 -15.14
CA GLN A 96 5.48 -3.97 -13.75
C GLN A 96 6.32 -4.74 -12.74
N VAL A 97 6.83 -5.95 -13.04
CA VAL A 97 7.59 -6.76 -12.05
C VAL A 97 8.84 -6.05 -11.55
N ASP A 98 9.52 -5.28 -12.40
CA ASP A 98 10.74 -4.53 -12.06
C ASP A 98 10.57 -3.00 -12.05
N ASP A 99 9.34 -2.50 -12.25
CA ASP A 99 9.03 -1.06 -12.35
C ASP A 99 8.71 -0.42 -10.98
N GLU A 100 9.61 -0.61 -10.02
CA GLU A 100 9.48 -0.16 -8.63
C GLU A 100 9.11 1.33 -8.53
N MET A 101 9.80 2.18 -9.29
CA MET A 101 9.68 3.63 -9.23
C MET A 101 8.97 4.24 -10.45
N GLY A 102 8.33 3.41 -11.28
CA GLY A 102 7.65 3.88 -12.48
C GLY A 102 6.35 4.62 -12.20
N THR A 103 5.83 5.26 -13.24
CA THR A 103 4.58 6.05 -13.19
C THR A 103 3.37 5.26 -13.68
N LYS A 104 3.57 4.06 -14.22
CA LYS A 104 2.50 3.20 -14.69
C LYS A 104 1.73 2.62 -13.51
N ARG A 105 0.42 2.51 -13.67
CA ARG A 105 -0.56 2.08 -12.66
C ARG A 105 -1.61 1.25 -13.37
N TYR A 106 -2.01 0.11 -12.81
CA TYR A 106 -2.97 -0.78 -13.44
C TYR A 106 -3.97 -1.36 -12.44
N SER A 107 -5.23 -1.51 -12.87
CA SER A 107 -6.24 -2.30 -12.16
C SER A 107 -6.72 -3.44 -13.05
N LEU A 108 -6.67 -4.66 -12.52
CA LEU A 108 -7.16 -5.89 -13.12
C LEU A 108 -8.43 -6.31 -12.38
N LEU A 109 -9.58 -5.99 -12.96
CA LEU A 109 -10.88 -6.17 -12.33
C LEU A 109 -11.65 -7.33 -12.96
N PHE A 110 -12.13 -8.25 -12.16
CA PHE A 110 -12.82 -9.46 -12.61
C PHE A 110 -14.30 -9.38 -12.24
N LYS A 111 -15.19 -9.45 -13.23
CA LYS A 111 -16.63 -9.55 -12.98
C LYS A 111 -16.98 -10.89 -12.31
N PRO A 112 -18.15 -10.99 -11.63
CA PRO A 112 -18.65 -12.25 -11.11
C PRO A 112 -18.62 -13.37 -12.15
N GLY A 113 -18.05 -14.52 -11.78
CA GLY A 113 -17.83 -15.65 -12.67
C GLY A 113 -16.60 -16.47 -12.31
N THR A 114 -16.33 -17.48 -13.13
CA THR A 114 -15.18 -18.38 -12.97
C THR A 114 -14.22 -18.20 -14.14
N TYR A 115 -12.92 -18.12 -13.84
CA TYR A 115 -11.84 -17.90 -14.79
C TYR A 115 -10.84 -19.06 -14.67
N GLY A 116 -10.46 -19.65 -15.81
CA GLY A 116 -9.54 -20.79 -15.87
C GLY A 116 -10.19 -22.14 -15.52
N THR A 117 -9.47 -23.22 -15.81
CA THR A 117 -9.73 -24.60 -15.33
C THR A 117 -8.41 -25.20 -14.83
N PRO A 118 -8.40 -26.38 -14.18
CA PRO A 118 -7.15 -27.07 -13.84
C PRO A 118 -6.24 -27.34 -15.05
N GLU A 119 -6.81 -27.59 -16.24
CA GLU A 119 -6.09 -27.85 -17.48
C GLU A 119 -5.65 -26.57 -18.20
N GLU A 120 -6.44 -25.50 -18.09
CA GLU A 120 -6.15 -24.17 -18.63
C GLU A 120 -6.23 -23.13 -17.50
N PRO A 121 -5.28 -23.13 -16.55
CA PRO A 121 -5.32 -22.24 -15.40
C PRO A 121 -5.06 -20.79 -15.80
N LEU A 122 -5.62 -19.85 -15.03
CA LEU A 122 -5.26 -18.44 -15.12
C LEU A 122 -4.19 -18.11 -14.08
N ILE A 123 -3.01 -17.68 -14.53
CA ILE A 123 -1.87 -17.36 -13.69
C ILE A 123 -1.58 -15.86 -13.76
N VAL A 124 -1.81 -15.14 -12.66
CA VAL A 124 -1.62 -13.69 -12.60
C VAL A 124 -0.39 -13.39 -11.76
N GLN A 125 0.74 -13.02 -12.39
CA GLN A 125 1.88 -12.48 -11.65
C GLN A 125 1.68 -10.98 -11.40
N VAL A 126 1.65 -10.58 -10.13
CA VAL A 126 1.35 -9.19 -9.73
C VAL A 126 2.65 -8.41 -9.51
N GLY A 127 2.95 -7.48 -10.42
CA GLY A 127 4.07 -6.55 -10.30
C GLY A 127 3.77 -5.32 -9.44
N TYR A 128 4.69 -4.35 -9.43
CA TYR A 128 4.48 -3.05 -8.78
C TYR A 128 3.27 -2.33 -9.36
N SER A 129 2.67 -1.46 -8.55
CA SER A 129 1.61 -0.54 -8.96
C SER A 129 0.41 -1.23 -9.65
N THR A 130 0.12 -2.46 -9.24
CA THR A 130 -0.93 -3.30 -9.84
C THR A 130 -1.93 -3.75 -8.77
N GLU A 131 -3.20 -3.51 -9.05
CA GLU A 131 -4.33 -4.02 -8.27
C GLU A 131 -4.97 -5.20 -9.01
N VAL A 132 -5.28 -6.27 -8.27
CA VAL A 132 -6.13 -7.37 -8.73
C VAL A 132 -7.36 -7.43 -7.83
N ALA A 133 -8.55 -7.32 -8.40
CA ALA A 133 -9.77 -7.34 -7.60
C ALA A 133 -10.97 -7.99 -8.30
N GLY A 134 -11.81 -8.68 -7.52
CA GLY A 134 -13.14 -9.10 -7.97
C GLY A 134 -14.20 -8.00 -7.77
N LEU A 135 -15.19 -7.97 -8.66
CA LEU A 135 -16.31 -7.02 -8.66
C LEU A 135 -17.60 -7.62 -8.09
N GLY A 136 -17.50 -8.74 -7.39
CA GLY A 136 -18.62 -9.40 -6.71
C GLY A 136 -19.06 -8.68 -5.44
N ALA A 137 -20.23 -9.05 -4.93
CA ALA A 137 -20.66 -8.61 -3.60
C ALA A 137 -19.88 -9.36 -2.50
N ALA A 138 -19.54 -10.62 -2.76
CA ALA A 138 -18.70 -11.47 -1.92
C ALA A 138 -17.48 -12.01 -2.70
N PRO A 139 -16.40 -12.40 -2.00
CA PRO A 139 -15.22 -13.02 -2.64
C PRO A 139 -15.52 -14.30 -3.40
N THR A 140 -16.59 -15.01 -3.02
CA THR A 140 -17.02 -16.25 -3.67
C THR A 140 -17.70 -16.04 -5.02
N ASP A 141 -18.05 -14.81 -5.38
CA ASP A 141 -18.70 -14.50 -6.66
C ASP A 141 -17.71 -14.50 -7.83
N VAL A 142 -16.40 -14.38 -7.54
CA VAL A 142 -15.32 -14.38 -8.53
C VAL A 142 -14.34 -15.49 -8.17
N THR A 143 -14.19 -16.49 -9.04
CA THR A 143 -13.24 -17.59 -8.82
C THR A 143 -12.18 -17.60 -9.91
N ILE A 144 -10.91 -17.56 -9.50
CA ILE A 144 -9.76 -17.84 -10.37
C ILE A 144 -9.31 -19.27 -10.08
N ASN A 145 -9.47 -20.18 -11.05
CA ASN A 145 -8.81 -21.48 -11.05
C ASN A 145 -7.39 -21.29 -11.58
N GLY A 146 -6.43 -21.28 -10.67
CA GLY A 146 -5.06 -20.91 -10.97
C GLY A 146 -4.44 -20.17 -9.79
N HIS A 147 -3.68 -19.12 -10.09
CA HIS A 147 -2.84 -18.44 -9.11
C HIS A 147 -2.87 -16.92 -9.31
N VAL A 148 -2.73 -16.17 -8.22
CA VAL A 148 -2.44 -14.74 -8.22
C VAL A 148 -1.22 -14.50 -7.35
N ASP A 149 -0.06 -14.50 -7.99
CA ASP A 149 1.23 -14.67 -7.33
C ASP A 149 2.08 -13.39 -7.29
N VAL A 150 2.82 -13.24 -6.20
CA VAL A 150 3.97 -12.36 -6.05
C VAL A 150 5.16 -13.23 -5.67
N TYR A 151 6.23 -13.14 -6.46
CA TYR A 151 7.48 -13.89 -6.28
C TYR A 151 8.62 -12.96 -5.90
N ASN A 152 9.75 -13.52 -5.47
CA ASN A 152 10.96 -12.74 -5.19
C ASN A 152 11.38 -11.92 -6.41
N ARG A 153 11.90 -10.71 -6.17
CA ARG A 153 12.55 -9.91 -7.20
C ARG A 153 14.04 -10.27 -7.26
N CYS A 154 14.49 -10.72 -8.42
CA CYS A 154 15.86 -11.18 -8.65
C CYS A 154 16.67 -10.18 -9.47
N LEU A 155 17.30 -9.20 -8.82
CA LEU A 155 18.14 -8.21 -9.51
C LEU A 155 19.50 -8.80 -9.94
N THR A 156 20.01 -9.77 -9.19
CA THR A 156 21.18 -10.58 -9.53
C THR A 156 20.95 -12.02 -9.05
N ALA A 157 21.83 -12.95 -9.43
CA ALA A 157 21.73 -14.34 -8.98
C ALA A 157 21.79 -14.49 -7.44
N ASP A 158 22.52 -13.60 -6.76
CA ASP A 158 22.68 -13.60 -5.29
C ASP A 158 21.71 -12.61 -4.60
N ASN A 159 20.88 -11.90 -5.36
CA ASN A 159 19.89 -10.94 -4.85
C ASN A 159 18.51 -11.31 -5.39
N CYS A 160 17.91 -12.33 -4.78
CA CYS A 160 16.57 -12.81 -5.05
C CYS A 160 15.75 -12.74 -3.76
N ILE A 161 15.18 -11.58 -3.47
CA ILE A 161 14.49 -11.31 -2.19
C ILE A 161 13.15 -10.64 -2.42
N ALA A 162 12.32 -10.60 -1.39
CA ALA A 162 11.02 -9.92 -1.40
C ALA A 162 11.00 -8.61 -0.60
N LEU A 163 12.15 -8.17 -0.05
CA LEU A 163 12.25 -6.95 0.76
C LEU A 163 11.70 -5.69 0.07
N ASN A 164 11.74 -5.65 -1.27
CA ASN A 164 11.27 -4.49 -2.04
C ASN A 164 9.95 -4.74 -2.78
N ASN A 165 9.27 -5.86 -2.56
CA ASN A 165 8.01 -6.15 -3.25
C ASN A 165 6.85 -5.32 -2.67
N PHE A 166 6.80 -4.05 -3.04
CA PHE A 166 5.84 -3.05 -2.55
C PHE A 166 4.67 -2.79 -3.51
N TRP A 167 3.74 -1.94 -3.06
CA TRP A 167 2.72 -1.23 -3.85
C TRP A 167 1.92 -2.11 -4.81
N ARG A 168 1.19 -3.08 -4.28
CA ARG A 168 0.29 -3.94 -5.06
C ARG A 168 -0.87 -4.38 -4.20
N SER A 169 -1.95 -4.88 -4.78
CA SER A 169 -3.05 -5.35 -3.93
C SER A 169 -3.83 -6.50 -4.56
N LEU A 170 -4.42 -7.31 -3.68
CA LEU A 170 -5.30 -8.41 -4.05
C LEU A 170 -6.58 -8.31 -3.22
N SER A 171 -7.75 -8.30 -3.88
CA SER A 171 -8.99 -8.27 -3.12
C SER A 171 -10.24 -8.88 -3.74
N ASN A 172 -11.19 -9.22 -2.85
CA ASN A 172 -12.59 -9.54 -3.17
C ASN A 172 -12.78 -10.66 -4.21
N LEU A 173 -11.99 -11.73 -4.11
CA LEU A 173 -12.08 -12.89 -5.01
C LEU A 173 -11.67 -14.19 -4.32
N THR A 174 -12.02 -15.31 -4.95
CA THR A 174 -11.58 -16.65 -4.60
C THR A 174 -10.44 -17.07 -5.51
N ILE A 175 -9.34 -17.57 -4.93
CA ILE A 175 -8.27 -18.27 -5.64
C ILE A 175 -8.43 -19.75 -5.33
N ASN A 176 -8.73 -20.54 -6.35
CA ASN A 176 -8.68 -21.98 -6.28
C ASN A 176 -7.33 -22.45 -6.85
N VAL A 177 -6.38 -22.72 -5.95
CA VAL A 177 -5.00 -23.07 -6.27
C VAL A 177 -4.96 -24.37 -7.07
N THR A 178 -4.57 -24.28 -8.34
CA THR A 178 -4.49 -25.42 -9.27
C THR A 178 -3.64 -25.08 -10.50
N GLY A 179 -3.23 -26.10 -11.25
CA GLY A 179 -2.65 -25.94 -12.58
C GLY A 179 -1.15 -25.63 -12.66
N LEU A 180 -0.48 -25.28 -11.54
CA LEU A 180 0.99 -25.23 -11.48
C LEU A 180 1.58 -26.56 -10.98
N GLU A 181 2.81 -26.85 -11.41
CA GLU A 181 3.56 -28.06 -11.06
C GLU A 181 4.70 -27.78 -10.06
N GLY A 182 5.30 -28.86 -9.53
CA GLY A 182 6.48 -28.77 -8.67
C GLY A 182 6.22 -28.02 -7.36
N CYS A 183 7.20 -27.23 -6.91
CA CYS A 183 7.13 -26.55 -5.62
C CYS A 183 6.03 -25.46 -5.56
N ARG A 184 5.52 -25.00 -6.72
CA ARG A 184 4.46 -23.99 -6.81
C ARG A 184 3.04 -24.56 -6.81
N SER A 185 2.90 -25.88 -6.91
CA SER A 185 1.60 -26.55 -7.03
C SER A 185 0.69 -26.47 -5.79
N SER A 186 1.28 -26.33 -4.59
CA SER A 186 0.55 -26.49 -3.32
C SER A 186 0.14 -25.18 -2.66
N ALA A 187 0.56 -24.03 -3.19
CA ALA A 187 0.31 -22.74 -2.56
C ALA A 187 0.15 -21.61 -3.59
N ASN A 188 -0.70 -20.64 -3.25
CA ASN A 188 -0.62 -19.30 -3.81
C ASN A 188 0.50 -18.52 -3.11
N PHE A 189 1.36 -17.84 -3.86
CA PHE A 189 2.50 -17.10 -3.32
C PHE A 189 2.17 -15.61 -3.23
N TRP A 190 2.24 -15.05 -2.04
CA TRP A 190 2.16 -13.61 -1.80
C TRP A 190 3.42 -13.14 -1.09
N ALA A 191 4.57 -13.32 -1.75
CA ALA A 191 5.87 -12.92 -1.24
C ALA A 191 6.09 -11.40 -1.36
N ALA A 192 5.33 -10.63 -0.59
CA ALA A 192 5.32 -9.18 -0.63
C ALA A 192 5.79 -8.57 0.69
N SER A 193 6.23 -7.30 0.62
CA SER A 193 6.59 -6.50 1.80
C SER A 193 5.53 -5.41 2.06
N GLN A 194 5.90 -4.24 2.58
CA GLN A 194 4.98 -3.16 2.94
C GLN A 194 4.07 -2.71 1.75
N ALA A 195 2.94 -2.09 2.07
CA ALA A 195 1.94 -1.58 1.11
C ALA A 195 1.47 -2.61 0.07
N SER A 196 1.31 -3.86 0.52
CA SER A 196 0.86 -4.97 -0.34
C SER A 196 -0.35 -5.72 0.25
N PRO A 197 -1.49 -5.04 0.48
CA PRO A 197 -2.61 -5.63 1.20
C PRO A 197 -3.28 -6.78 0.45
N MET A 198 -3.66 -7.81 1.21
CA MET A 198 -4.61 -8.83 0.80
C MET A 198 -5.91 -8.66 1.60
N ARG A 199 -7.04 -8.37 0.94
CA ARG A 199 -8.32 -8.09 1.61
C ARG A 199 -9.46 -8.86 0.99
N ARG A 200 -10.36 -9.46 1.78
CA ARG A 200 -11.54 -10.16 1.22
C ARG A 200 -11.15 -11.26 0.22
N VAL A 201 -10.14 -12.07 0.54
CA VAL A 201 -9.69 -13.16 -0.33
C VAL A 201 -10.09 -14.50 0.28
N ASN A 202 -10.57 -15.40 -0.56
CA ASN A 202 -10.82 -16.79 -0.19
C ASN A 202 -9.83 -17.69 -0.94
N ILE A 203 -8.98 -18.41 -0.22
CA ILE A 203 -8.01 -19.33 -0.83
C ILE A 203 -8.48 -20.77 -0.59
N THR A 204 -8.69 -21.49 -1.69
CA THR A 204 -9.10 -22.90 -1.70
C THR A 204 -8.15 -23.73 -2.56
N GLY A 205 -8.24 -25.06 -2.48
CA GLY A 205 -7.41 -25.96 -3.30
C GLY A 205 -5.94 -26.07 -2.89
N GLY A 206 -5.44 -25.17 -2.04
CA GLY A 206 -4.06 -25.16 -1.56
C GLY A 206 -3.84 -24.22 -0.38
N ASN A 207 -2.56 -23.95 -0.10
CA ASN A 207 -2.10 -23.09 0.99
C ASN A 207 -1.89 -21.64 0.52
N LEU A 208 -1.62 -20.75 1.48
CA LEU A 208 -1.06 -19.43 1.21
C LEU A 208 0.40 -19.40 1.67
N SER A 209 1.35 -19.03 0.80
CA SER A 209 2.73 -18.77 1.19
C SER A 209 3.04 -17.29 1.17
N LEU A 210 3.59 -16.77 2.25
CA LEU A 210 4.02 -15.38 2.38
C LEU A 210 5.51 -15.18 2.04
N MET A 211 6.21 -16.26 1.68
CA MET A 211 7.54 -16.21 1.08
C MET A 211 7.56 -16.97 -0.25
N ASP A 212 8.48 -16.59 -1.14
CA ASP A 212 8.80 -17.37 -2.32
C ASP A 212 10.02 -18.24 -2.06
N TYR A 213 9.76 -19.45 -1.56
CA TYR A 213 10.77 -20.48 -1.35
C TYR A 213 11.16 -21.23 -2.62
N CYS A 214 10.45 -21.00 -3.74
CA CYS A 214 10.63 -21.73 -4.98
C CYS A 214 11.74 -21.15 -5.86
N THR A 215 11.93 -19.83 -5.81
CA THR A 215 12.89 -19.15 -6.68
C THR A 215 14.33 -19.29 -6.20
N ALA A 216 14.58 -19.14 -4.89
CA ALA A 216 15.94 -19.20 -4.32
C ALA A 216 15.96 -19.71 -2.87
N GLY A 217 15.06 -20.63 -2.49
CA GLY A 217 14.85 -21.03 -1.10
C GLY A 217 14.21 -19.91 -0.27
N PRO A 218 14.09 -20.07 1.06
CA PRO A 218 13.63 -19.00 1.93
C PRO A 218 14.54 -17.77 1.83
N GLN A 219 13.94 -16.62 1.53
CA GLN A 219 14.64 -15.35 1.26
C GLN A 219 13.97 -14.21 2.02
N TYR A 220 14.68 -13.11 2.27
CA TYR A 220 14.15 -12.02 3.10
C TYR A 220 12.86 -11.41 2.56
N ALA A 221 11.87 -11.23 3.43
CA ALA A 221 10.59 -10.59 3.18
C ALA A 221 10.15 -9.79 4.42
N SER A 222 9.53 -8.63 4.22
CA SER A 222 9.17 -7.67 5.28
C SER A 222 7.72 -7.19 5.16
N GLY A 223 6.80 -8.14 5.04
CA GLY A 223 5.37 -7.91 5.04
C GLY A 223 4.84 -7.50 6.42
N GLY A 224 3.54 -7.43 6.62
CA GLY A 224 2.50 -7.44 5.61
C GLY A 224 1.12 -7.38 6.27
N PHE A 225 0.08 -7.37 5.45
CA PHE A 225 -1.28 -7.09 5.93
C PHE A 225 -2.31 -7.99 5.23
N ILE A 226 -3.02 -8.81 6.00
CA ILE A 226 -4.19 -9.58 5.56
C ILE A 226 -5.40 -9.14 6.40
N ALA A 227 -6.51 -8.84 5.73
CA ALA A 227 -7.79 -8.57 6.41
C ALA A 227 -8.97 -9.26 5.74
N ASP A 228 -10.00 -9.57 6.54
CA ASP A 228 -11.30 -10.05 6.07
C ASP A 228 -11.20 -11.25 5.11
N SER A 229 -10.23 -12.13 5.32
CA SER A 229 -9.88 -13.19 4.37
C SER A 229 -10.02 -14.58 4.99
N LYS A 230 -10.22 -15.59 4.13
CA LYS A 230 -10.29 -16.99 4.51
C LYS A 230 -9.26 -17.80 3.75
N THR A 231 -8.47 -18.58 4.47
CA THR A 231 -7.46 -19.47 3.87
C THR A 231 -7.23 -20.70 4.73
N GLY A 232 -6.61 -21.72 4.15
CA GLY A 232 -6.14 -22.91 4.85
C GLY A 232 -4.87 -22.62 5.66
N ALA A 233 -3.85 -23.47 5.50
CA ALA A 233 -2.56 -23.23 6.13
C ALA A 233 -1.86 -22.01 5.51
N VAL A 234 -1.33 -21.15 6.37
CA VAL A 234 -0.48 -20.01 5.98
C VAL A 234 0.97 -20.33 6.32
N ILE A 235 1.82 -20.28 5.30
CA ILE A 235 3.26 -20.45 5.41
C ILE A 235 3.85 -19.04 5.57
N ASN A 236 4.14 -18.64 6.80
CA ASN A 236 4.86 -17.40 7.09
C ASN A 236 6.27 -17.43 6.47
N GLY A 237 6.99 -18.53 6.68
CA GLY A 237 8.33 -18.71 6.16
C GLY A 237 9.30 -17.68 6.75
N SER A 238 9.99 -16.96 5.88
CA SER A 238 11.01 -15.96 6.21
C SER A 238 10.46 -14.55 6.44
N GLN A 239 9.13 -14.36 6.45
CA GLN A 239 8.51 -13.07 6.74
C GLN A 239 8.87 -12.60 8.15
N GLN A 240 9.51 -11.43 8.22
CA GLN A 240 9.98 -10.82 9.46
C GLN A 240 8.83 -10.55 10.44
N GLN A 241 7.78 -9.91 9.94
CA GLN A 241 6.58 -9.57 10.70
C GLN A 241 5.34 -9.67 9.81
N TYR A 242 4.16 -9.68 10.43
CA TYR A 242 2.88 -9.65 9.70
C TYR A 242 1.71 -9.28 10.62
N LEU A 243 0.71 -8.58 10.08
CA LEU A 243 -0.61 -8.43 10.71
C LEU A 243 -1.66 -9.21 9.92
N VAL A 244 -2.40 -10.06 10.62
CA VAL A 244 -3.66 -10.64 10.13
C VAL A 244 -4.78 -10.17 11.03
N ARG A 245 -5.83 -9.57 10.46
CA ARG A 245 -7.03 -9.19 11.22
C ARG A 245 -8.33 -9.72 10.62
N ASP A 246 -9.33 -9.91 11.47
CA ASP A 246 -10.72 -10.22 11.07
C ASP A 246 -10.83 -11.34 10.02
N SER A 247 -10.05 -12.39 10.17
CA SER A 247 -9.86 -13.42 9.15
C SER A 247 -10.11 -14.82 9.71
N SER A 248 -10.16 -15.82 8.84
CA SER A 248 -10.18 -17.22 9.22
C SER A 248 -9.03 -17.96 8.55
N ILE A 249 -8.13 -18.52 9.35
CA ILE A 249 -7.00 -19.32 8.87
C ILE A 249 -7.08 -20.74 9.42
N GLY A 250 -6.50 -21.70 8.70
CA GLY A 250 -6.40 -23.08 9.18
C GLY A 250 -5.24 -23.29 10.16
N SER A 251 -4.07 -22.74 9.84
CA SER A 251 -2.89 -22.76 10.70
C SER A 251 -1.87 -21.70 10.26
N TRP A 252 -0.89 -21.43 11.13
CA TRP A 252 0.23 -20.54 10.85
C TRP A 252 1.56 -21.26 11.10
N SER A 253 2.48 -21.25 10.13
CA SER A 253 3.64 -22.15 10.14
C SER A 253 4.70 -21.83 11.21
N ASN A 254 5.05 -20.56 11.39
CA ASN A 254 6.13 -20.10 12.27
C ASN A 254 6.07 -18.58 12.50
N GLY A 255 6.81 -18.07 13.48
CA GLY A 255 7.09 -16.63 13.65
C GLY A 255 8.58 -16.34 13.50
N VAL A 256 8.93 -15.17 12.95
CA VAL A 256 10.30 -14.67 12.86
C VAL A 256 10.56 -13.64 13.95
N TRP A 257 9.96 -12.44 13.85
CA TRP A 257 10.14 -11.38 14.85
C TRP A 257 8.84 -10.87 15.48
N ASN A 258 7.78 -10.66 14.69
CA ASN A 258 6.52 -10.07 15.19
C ASN A 258 5.30 -10.50 14.36
N GLN A 259 4.61 -11.57 14.76
CA GLN A 259 3.37 -11.99 14.08
C GLN A 259 2.18 -11.62 14.94
N VAL A 260 1.32 -10.74 14.43
CA VAL A 260 0.18 -10.20 15.17
C VAL A 260 -1.12 -10.67 14.54
N PHE A 261 -2.02 -11.17 15.38
CA PHE A 261 -3.34 -11.63 15.01
C PHE A 261 -4.38 -10.87 15.83
N SER A 262 -5.43 -10.35 15.18
CA SER A 262 -6.50 -9.64 15.88
C SER A 262 -7.85 -10.02 15.28
N GLY A 263 -8.72 -10.63 16.08
CA GLY A 263 -10.02 -11.10 15.56
C GLY A 263 -9.87 -12.23 14.52
N VAL A 264 -8.85 -13.08 14.65
CA VAL A 264 -8.57 -14.14 13.67
C VAL A 264 -8.98 -15.51 14.18
N ASN A 265 -9.97 -16.11 13.52
CA ASN A 265 -10.36 -17.49 13.77
C ASN A 265 -9.25 -18.44 13.32
N GLY A 266 -8.78 -19.30 14.21
CA GLY A 266 -7.69 -20.25 13.93
C GLY A 266 -6.27 -19.67 14.06
N ALA A 267 -6.13 -18.43 14.58
CA ALA A 267 -4.83 -17.91 14.97
C ALA A 267 -4.16 -18.77 16.06
N PRO A 268 -2.82 -18.84 16.09
CA PRO A 268 -2.11 -19.43 17.22
C PRO A 268 -2.41 -18.65 18.50
N ALA A 269 -2.39 -19.34 19.64
CA ALA A 269 -2.50 -18.68 20.94
C ALA A 269 -1.36 -17.68 21.15
N ASP A 270 -1.62 -16.65 21.95
CA ASP A 270 -0.61 -15.70 22.38
C ASP A 270 0.55 -16.43 23.09
N SER A 271 1.78 -16.14 22.67
CA SER A 271 2.98 -16.85 23.16
C SER A 271 4.25 -16.00 23.13
N PHE A 272 4.12 -14.69 22.91
CA PHE A 272 5.26 -13.79 22.85
C PHE A 272 6.11 -13.89 24.15
N PRO A 273 7.45 -13.95 24.07
CA PRO A 273 8.28 -13.74 22.89
C PRO A 273 8.61 -14.98 22.05
N ASP A 274 8.30 -16.20 22.52
CA ASP A 274 8.73 -17.44 21.84
C ASP A 274 7.63 -18.53 21.81
N PRO A 275 7.04 -18.81 20.62
CA PRO A 275 7.21 -18.06 19.38
C PRO A 275 6.61 -16.64 19.48
N PRO A 276 7.07 -15.67 18.65
CA PRO A 276 6.69 -14.26 18.77
C PRO A 276 5.30 -13.97 18.18
N TYR A 277 4.29 -14.58 18.78
CA TYR A 277 2.87 -14.42 18.44
C TYR A 277 2.19 -13.51 19.45
N THR A 278 1.63 -12.42 18.94
CA THR A 278 0.72 -11.54 19.69
C THR A 278 -0.70 -11.78 19.18
N THR A 279 -1.58 -12.32 20.01
CA THR A 279 -2.93 -12.72 19.56
C THR A 279 -4.01 -12.06 20.40
N LEU A 280 -4.84 -11.26 19.75
CA LEU A 280 -6.04 -10.64 20.33
C LEU A 280 -7.28 -11.37 19.80
N ASP A 281 -8.17 -11.76 20.72
CA ASP A 281 -9.43 -12.44 20.39
C ASP A 281 -10.31 -11.63 19.42
N THR A 282 -10.25 -10.29 19.52
CA THR A 282 -11.02 -9.38 18.68
C THR A 282 -10.16 -8.23 18.14
N THR A 283 -10.57 -7.65 17.02
CA THR A 283 -10.15 -6.32 16.58
C THR A 283 -11.07 -5.29 17.23
N PRO A 284 -10.55 -4.37 18.07
CA PRO A 284 -11.39 -3.48 18.87
C PRO A 284 -12.39 -2.65 18.05
N ILE A 285 -11.92 -2.10 16.94
CA ILE A 285 -12.76 -1.44 15.95
C ILE A 285 -12.19 -1.73 14.57
N SER A 286 -13.06 -2.13 13.64
CA SER A 286 -12.70 -2.36 12.25
C SER A 286 -13.77 -1.80 11.33
N ARG A 287 -13.35 -1.49 10.10
CA ARG A 287 -14.23 -1.24 8.97
C ARG A 287 -13.53 -1.84 7.77
N GLU A 288 -14.26 -2.53 6.91
CA GLU A 288 -13.64 -3.07 5.70
C GLU A 288 -13.56 -2.00 4.61
N LYS A 289 -12.47 -2.03 3.84
CA LYS A 289 -12.19 -1.07 2.76
C LYS A 289 -13.37 -1.02 1.78
N PRO A 290 -13.86 0.15 1.35
CA PRO A 290 -14.79 0.25 0.23
C PRO A 290 -14.25 -0.39 -1.05
N TYR A 291 -15.12 -1.03 -1.82
CA TYR A 291 -14.72 -1.74 -3.05
C TYR A 291 -15.75 -1.59 -4.18
N PRO A 292 -15.31 -1.57 -5.45
CA PRO A 292 -16.22 -1.52 -6.59
C PRO A 292 -16.94 -2.87 -6.75
N THR A 293 -18.22 -2.81 -7.11
CA THR A 293 -19.06 -3.98 -7.41
C THR A 293 -19.80 -3.77 -8.72
N VAL A 294 -20.20 -4.87 -9.38
CA VAL A 294 -21.10 -4.85 -10.53
C VAL A 294 -22.25 -5.82 -10.31
N ASP A 295 -23.47 -5.39 -10.59
CA ASP A 295 -24.65 -6.25 -10.48
C ASP A 295 -24.90 -7.06 -11.79
N PRO A 296 -25.82 -8.05 -11.78
CA PRO A 296 -26.15 -8.81 -12.98
C PRO A 296 -26.73 -7.99 -14.15
N ALA A 297 -27.18 -6.75 -13.90
CA ALA A 297 -27.63 -5.81 -14.93
C ALA A 297 -26.49 -4.92 -15.47
N GLY A 298 -25.24 -5.16 -15.04
CA GLY A 298 -24.05 -4.42 -15.45
C GLY A 298 -23.88 -3.08 -14.72
N GLN A 299 -24.69 -2.77 -13.72
CA GLN A 299 -24.61 -1.50 -13.01
C GLN A 299 -23.49 -1.53 -11.98
N TYR A 300 -22.55 -0.59 -12.13
CA TYR A 300 -21.44 -0.42 -11.20
C TYR A 300 -21.85 0.40 -9.99
N SER A 301 -21.33 0.01 -8.83
CA SER A 301 -21.45 0.73 -7.57
C SER A 301 -20.15 0.61 -6.77
N VAL A 302 -20.04 1.35 -5.68
CA VAL A 302 -19.03 1.13 -4.64
C VAL A 302 -19.75 0.69 -3.38
N PHE A 303 -19.42 -0.49 -2.87
CA PHE A 303 -19.91 -0.98 -1.60
C PHE A 303 -19.05 -0.39 -0.47
N VAL A 304 -19.72 0.13 0.56
CA VAL A 304 -19.11 0.74 1.75
C VAL A 304 -19.52 -0.10 2.97
N PRO A 305 -18.63 -0.96 3.46
CA PRO A 305 -18.87 -1.78 4.65
C PRO A 305 -19.13 -0.94 5.90
N SER A 306 -19.99 -1.46 6.77
CA SER A 306 -20.27 -0.88 8.09
C SER A 306 -19.11 -1.12 9.06
N VAL A 307 -18.99 -0.23 10.04
CA VAL A 307 -18.06 -0.37 11.17
C VAL A 307 -18.50 -1.55 12.05
N ARG A 308 -17.52 -2.29 12.57
CA ARG A 308 -17.70 -3.32 13.59
C ARG A 308 -16.85 -2.95 14.81
N GLN A 309 -17.38 -3.25 15.99
CA GLN A 309 -16.65 -3.21 17.25
C GLN A 309 -16.37 -4.63 17.68
N ASP A 310 -15.24 -4.86 18.34
CA ASP A 310 -14.81 -6.16 18.84
C ASP A 310 -15.01 -7.28 17.79
N SER A 311 -14.57 -7.01 16.57
CA SER A 311 -14.81 -7.89 15.44
C SER A 311 -13.89 -9.11 15.47
N ALA A 312 -14.42 -10.22 14.96
CA ALA A 312 -13.64 -11.42 14.70
C ALA A 312 -14.20 -12.12 13.46
N GLY A 313 -13.29 -12.76 12.72
CA GLY A 313 -13.61 -13.45 11.48
C GLY A 313 -14.10 -12.53 10.35
N THR A 314 -14.33 -13.18 9.21
CA THR A 314 -14.71 -12.48 7.99
C THR A 314 -16.12 -11.89 8.07
N THR A 315 -16.36 -10.85 7.30
CA THR A 315 -17.65 -10.18 7.17
C THR A 315 -18.59 -10.84 6.16
N TRP A 316 -18.12 -11.85 5.41
CA TRP A 316 -18.81 -12.38 4.23
C TRP A 316 -19.10 -13.89 4.30
N GLU A 317 -18.47 -14.64 5.21
CA GLU A 317 -18.64 -16.10 5.28
C GLU A 317 -20.05 -16.51 5.76
N TYR A 318 -20.61 -15.79 6.73
CA TYR A 318 -21.88 -16.14 7.38
C TYR A 318 -23.06 -15.27 6.93
N GLY A 319 -22.95 -14.68 5.74
CA GLY A 319 -23.98 -13.84 5.16
C GLY A 319 -23.40 -12.63 4.42
N PRO A 320 -24.26 -11.79 3.84
CA PRO A 320 -23.80 -10.58 3.18
C PRO A 320 -23.13 -9.65 4.18
N THR A 321 -21.99 -9.08 3.76
CA THR A 321 -21.32 -8.00 4.49
C THR A 321 -22.31 -6.86 4.73
N GLN A 322 -22.40 -6.41 5.97
CA GLN A 322 -23.23 -5.27 6.31
C GLN A 322 -22.60 -3.98 5.77
N GLY A 323 -23.42 -3.11 5.20
CA GLY A 323 -22.95 -1.88 4.57
C GLY A 323 -23.98 -1.28 3.65
N ARG A 324 -23.54 -0.36 2.79
CA ARG A 324 -24.38 0.32 1.80
C ARG A 324 -23.70 0.36 0.45
N SER A 325 -24.49 0.29 -0.61
CA SER A 325 -24.00 0.45 -1.99
C SER A 325 -24.26 1.87 -2.48
N ILE A 326 -23.25 2.51 -3.05
CA ILE A 326 -23.36 3.84 -3.66
C ILE A 326 -23.27 3.67 -5.18
N PRO A 327 -24.31 4.04 -5.96
CA PRO A 327 -24.26 3.98 -7.41
C PRO A 327 -23.09 4.78 -7.98
N LEU A 328 -22.45 4.27 -9.04
CA LEU A 328 -21.31 4.95 -9.66
C LEU A 328 -21.66 6.36 -10.16
N ALA A 329 -22.93 6.63 -10.49
CA ALA A 329 -23.43 7.95 -10.86
C ALA A 329 -23.25 9.01 -9.75
N GLU A 330 -23.06 8.62 -8.49
CA GLU A 330 -22.78 9.53 -7.37
C GLU A 330 -21.28 9.81 -7.18
N PHE A 331 -20.40 9.23 -8.01
CA PHE A 331 -18.97 9.49 -8.00
C PHE A 331 -18.57 10.43 -9.14
N TYR A 332 -17.56 11.24 -8.87
CA TYR A 332 -16.72 11.79 -9.90
C TYR A 332 -15.57 10.82 -10.14
N ILE A 333 -15.41 10.36 -11.38
CA ILE A 333 -14.33 9.45 -11.78
C ILE A 333 -13.22 10.31 -12.36
N ALA A 334 -12.28 10.68 -11.50
CA ALA A 334 -11.14 11.52 -11.88
C ALA A 334 -10.10 10.72 -12.66
N LYS A 335 -9.46 11.40 -13.61
CA LYS A 335 -8.36 10.87 -14.41
C LYS A 335 -7.12 11.74 -14.25
N PRO A 336 -5.90 11.20 -14.47
CA PRO A 336 -4.71 12.03 -14.59
C PRO A 336 -4.94 13.15 -15.61
N GLY A 337 -4.63 14.38 -15.22
CA GLY A 337 -4.89 15.60 -16.01
C GLY A 337 -6.16 16.37 -15.63
N ASP A 338 -7.07 15.79 -14.85
CA ASP A 338 -8.16 16.56 -14.25
C ASP A 338 -7.61 17.56 -13.23
N SER A 339 -8.00 18.83 -13.34
CA SER A 339 -7.57 19.85 -12.37
C SER A 339 -8.16 19.58 -10.97
N VAL A 340 -7.38 19.88 -9.93
CA VAL A 340 -7.87 19.82 -8.54
C VAL A 340 -9.11 20.69 -8.33
N GLN A 341 -9.21 21.83 -9.04
CA GLN A 341 -10.40 22.68 -8.98
C GLN A 341 -11.65 21.94 -9.48
N ALA A 342 -11.55 21.15 -10.55
CA ALA A 342 -12.66 20.34 -11.05
C ALA A 342 -13.05 19.27 -10.03
N ILE A 343 -12.08 18.57 -9.45
CA ILE A 343 -12.29 17.58 -8.38
C ILE A 343 -13.04 18.21 -7.20
N ASN A 344 -12.53 19.32 -6.67
CA ASN A 344 -13.15 20.03 -5.53
C ASN A 344 -14.55 20.56 -5.87
N THR A 345 -14.78 21.00 -7.11
CA THR A 345 -16.12 21.42 -7.55
C THR A 345 -17.12 20.26 -7.50
N GLN A 346 -16.71 19.05 -7.85
CA GLN A 346 -17.58 17.87 -7.81
C GLN A 346 -17.83 17.39 -6.38
N LEU A 347 -16.80 17.40 -5.53
CA LEU A 347 -16.94 17.13 -4.10
C LEU A 347 -17.92 18.11 -3.43
N ALA A 348 -17.80 19.40 -3.74
CA ALA A 348 -18.71 20.44 -3.25
C ALA A 348 -20.15 20.28 -3.75
N ARG A 349 -20.35 19.67 -4.93
CA ARG A 349 -21.67 19.33 -5.49
C ARG A 349 -22.26 18.03 -4.94
N GLY A 350 -21.62 17.40 -3.96
CA GLY A 350 -22.15 16.20 -3.32
C GLY A 350 -21.62 14.89 -3.90
N LYS A 351 -20.70 14.90 -4.87
CA LYS A 351 -20.10 13.66 -5.39
C LYS A 351 -19.12 13.04 -4.39
N ASN A 352 -18.96 11.74 -4.49
CA ASN A 352 -17.79 11.00 -4.00
C ASN A 352 -16.68 11.03 -5.08
N LEU A 353 -15.51 10.46 -4.81
CA LEU A 353 -14.36 10.50 -5.72
C LEU A 353 -13.81 9.10 -5.98
N ILE A 354 -13.59 8.77 -7.24
CA ILE A 354 -12.74 7.66 -7.67
C ILE A 354 -11.54 8.25 -8.39
N LEU A 355 -10.33 7.88 -7.96
CA LEU A 355 -9.09 8.17 -8.66
C LEU A 355 -8.73 6.95 -9.51
N THR A 356 -8.86 7.06 -10.83
CA THR A 356 -8.46 5.99 -11.76
C THR A 356 -6.94 5.79 -11.76
N PRO A 357 -6.43 4.61 -12.21
CA PRO A 357 -5.01 4.30 -12.09
C PRO A 357 -4.11 5.30 -12.83
N GLY A 358 -3.29 6.02 -12.07
CA GLY A 358 -2.31 6.97 -12.57
C GLY A 358 -1.72 7.87 -11.48
N VAL A 359 -0.87 8.80 -11.90
CA VAL A 359 -0.22 9.81 -11.06
C VAL A 359 -0.89 11.17 -11.32
N TYR A 360 -1.24 11.89 -10.25
CA TYR A 360 -1.97 13.15 -10.28
C TYR A 360 -1.11 14.24 -9.66
N ASP A 361 -0.80 15.28 -10.41
CA ASP A 361 -0.15 16.48 -9.86
C ASP A 361 -1.17 17.32 -9.08
N VAL A 362 -0.86 17.61 -7.81
CA VAL A 362 -1.75 18.28 -6.88
C VAL A 362 -1.12 19.57 -6.41
N ASP A 363 -1.43 20.68 -7.07
CA ASP A 363 -0.89 22.02 -6.79
C ASP A 363 -1.61 22.76 -5.65
N ARG A 364 -2.73 22.21 -5.19
CA ARG A 364 -3.53 22.66 -4.05
C ARG A 364 -4.29 21.48 -3.47
N SER A 365 -4.77 21.58 -2.24
CA SER A 365 -5.48 20.47 -1.60
C SER A 365 -6.73 20.02 -2.36
N ILE A 366 -6.89 18.71 -2.52
CA ILE A 366 -8.21 18.08 -2.67
C ILE A 366 -8.87 18.17 -1.29
N GLU A 367 -10.04 18.81 -1.21
CA GLU A 367 -10.70 19.16 0.05
C GLU A 367 -11.97 18.33 0.25
N VAL A 368 -11.90 17.35 1.15
CA VAL A 368 -13.06 16.53 1.55
C VAL A 368 -13.76 17.19 2.72
N LYS A 369 -14.90 17.83 2.46
CA LYS A 369 -15.63 18.65 3.46
C LYS A 369 -16.97 18.08 3.89
N ARG A 370 -17.45 17.01 3.22
CA ARG A 370 -18.78 16.43 3.47
C ARG A 370 -18.64 15.13 4.25
N ALA A 371 -19.46 14.97 5.29
CA ALA A 371 -19.56 13.73 6.03
C ALA A 371 -19.91 12.56 5.11
N GLY A 372 -19.39 11.36 5.38
CA GLY A 372 -19.72 10.17 4.60
C GLY A 372 -19.12 10.12 3.18
N THR A 373 -18.26 11.07 2.81
CA THR A 373 -17.60 11.07 1.49
C THR A 373 -16.65 9.90 1.36
N VAL A 374 -16.72 9.20 0.22
CA VAL A 374 -15.77 8.16 -0.16
C VAL A 374 -14.78 8.74 -1.18
N VAL A 375 -13.48 8.54 -0.93
CA VAL A 375 -12.40 8.73 -1.88
C VAL A 375 -11.72 7.39 -2.07
N LEU A 376 -11.86 6.79 -3.25
CA LEU A 376 -11.32 5.47 -3.58
C LEU A 376 -10.29 5.59 -4.72
N GLY A 377 -9.06 5.18 -4.47
CA GLY A 377 -8.07 4.96 -5.52
C GLY A 377 -8.18 3.57 -6.13
N LEU A 378 -7.85 3.47 -7.41
CA LEU A 378 -7.71 2.22 -8.14
C LEU A 378 -6.27 2.08 -8.63
N GLY A 379 -5.73 0.86 -8.60
CA GLY A 379 -4.44 0.55 -9.20
C GLY A 379 -3.26 1.32 -8.62
N MET A 380 -3.29 1.55 -7.29
CA MET A 380 -2.29 2.37 -6.57
C MET A 380 -2.23 3.84 -7.06
N ALA A 381 -3.40 4.44 -7.36
CA ALA A 381 -3.50 5.85 -7.74
C ALA A 381 -2.70 6.75 -6.78
N THR A 382 -1.87 7.62 -7.36
CA THR A 382 -0.88 8.40 -6.61
C THR A 382 -1.15 9.90 -6.76
N LEU A 383 -1.21 10.62 -5.64
CA LEU A 383 -1.28 12.08 -5.59
C LEU A 383 0.12 12.63 -5.32
N THR A 384 0.70 13.41 -6.25
CA THR A 384 2.02 14.01 -6.09
C THR A 384 1.87 15.49 -5.71
N ALA A 385 2.44 15.89 -4.57
CA ALA A 385 2.39 17.28 -4.13
C ALA A 385 3.17 18.20 -5.09
N VAL A 386 2.56 19.31 -5.47
CA VAL A 386 3.18 20.36 -6.29
C VAL A 386 3.18 21.67 -5.51
N ASN A 387 4.25 22.46 -5.63
CA ASN A 387 4.41 23.75 -4.95
C ASN A 387 4.29 23.69 -3.41
N GLY A 388 4.62 22.55 -2.78
CA GLY A 388 4.52 22.37 -1.33
C GLY A 388 3.09 22.30 -0.82
N SER A 389 2.14 21.91 -1.67
CA SER A 389 0.74 21.71 -1.29
C SER A 389 0.60 20.60 -0.23
N VAL A 390 -0.56 20.54 0.43
CA VAL A 390 -0.99 19.34 1.16
C VAL A 390 -1.98 18.60 0.24
N PRO A 391 -1.59 17.51 -0.45
CA PRO A 391 -2.40 16.91 -1.50
C PRO A 391 -3.86 16.61 -1.12
N LEU A 392 -4.10 16.07 0.09
CA LEU A 392 -5.44 15.72 0.53
C LEU A 392 -5.71 16.24 1.95
N THR A 393 -6.85 16.90 2.12
CA THR A 393 -7.33 17.34 3.42
C THR A 393 -8.76 16.87 3.66
N VAL A 394 -9.02 16.39 4.87
CA VAL A 394 -10.36 16.05 5.35
C VAL A 394 -10.75 17.06 6.43
N ALA A 395 -11.93 17.66 6.31
CA ALA A 395 -12.45 18.56 7.34
C ALA A 395 -12.85 17.80 8.62
N ASP A 396 -13.20 18.53 9.69
CA ASP A 396 -13.79 17.93 10.89
C ASP A 396 -15.22 17.44 10.58
N VAL A 397 -15.35 16.27 9.94
CA VAL A 397 -16.62 15.62 9.60
C VAL A 397 -16.50 14.11 9.82
N PRO A 398 -17.58 13.42 10.22
CA PRO A 398 -17.56 11.98 10.46
C PRO A 398 -17.69 11.16 9.17
N GLY A 399 -17.29 9.89 9.24
CA GLY A 399 -17.62 8.85 8.28
C GLY A 399 -16.97 8.98 6.91
N VAL A 400 -15.94 9.81 6.74
CA VAL A 400 -15.19 9.86 5.49
C VAL A 400 -14.37 8.59 5.34
N ASP A 401 -14.41 7.96 4.16
CA ASP A 401 -13.53 6.84 3.81
C ASP A 401 -12.51 7.28 2.77
N ILE A 402 -11.23 7.21 3.10
CA ILE A 402 -10.13 7.36 2.15
C ILE A 402 -9.51 5.98 1.95
N ALA A 403 -9.54 5.45 0.74
CA ALA A 403 -9.14 4.06 0.49
C ALA A 403 -8.22 3.93 -0.73
N ALA A 404 -7.12 3.18 -0.58
CA ALA A 404 -6.18 2.83 -1.65
C ALA A 404 -5.57 4.06 -2.36
N VAL A 405 -5.15 5.06 -1.59
CA VAL A 405 -4.53 6.30 -2.10
C VAL A 405 -3.07 6.35 -1.68
N THR A 406 -2.17 6.50 -2.66
CA THR A 406 -0.75 6.81 -2.40
C THR A 406 -0.53 8.32 -2.51
N VAL A 407 0.32 8.89 -1.66
CA VAL A 407 0.69 10.31 -1.69
C VAL A 407 2.20 10.47 -1.76
N ASP A 408 2.68 11.04 -2.85
CA ASP A 408 4.09 11.35 -3.08
C ASP A 408 4.38 12.81 -2.70
N ALA A 409 5.48 13.03 -1.98
CA ALA A 409 5.99 14.38 -1.74
C ALA A 409 6.69 14.95 -2.98
N GLY A 410 6.41 16.21 -3.32
CA GLY A 410 7.14 16.93 -4.37
C GLY A 410 8.45 17.55 -3.90
N GLU A 411 9.17 18.16 -4.84
CA GLU A 411 10.48 18.78 -4.61
C GLU A 411 10.43 19.91 -3.55
N VAL A 412 9.34 20.68 -3.55
CA VAL A 412 9.09 21.74 -2.57
C VAL A 412 8.50 21.12 -1.30
N ASN A 413 9.11 21.43 -0.15
CA ASN A 413 8.68 20.87 1.13
C ASN A 413 7.21 21.19 1.42
N SER A 414 6.41 20.14 1.57
CA SER A 414 5.01 20.22 2.00
C SER A 414 4.93 20.22 3.53
N PRO A 415 4.07 21.04 4.17
CA PRO A 415 3.95 21.01 5.63
C PRO A 415 3.33 19.69 6.13
N ALA A 416 2.44 19.07 5.33
CA ALA A 416 1.93 17.72 5.51
C ALA A 416 1.65 17.11 4.11
N LEU A 417 1.56 15.79 3.97
CA LEU A 417 1.06 15.16 2.73
C LEU A 417 -0.44 14.84 2.79
N MET A 418 -0.93 14.48 3.97
CA MET A 418 -2.36 14.38 4.25
C MET A 418 -2.68 14.92 5.63
N ARG A 419 -3.82 15.60 5.75
CA ARG A 419 -4.34 16.08 7.03
C ARG A 419 -5.79 15.68 7.23
N VAL A 420 -6.10 15.11 8.39
CA VAL A 420 -7.44 14.70 8.79
C VAL A 420 -7.89 15.55 9.97
N GLY A 421 -8.85 16.43 9.74
CA GLY A 421 -9.24 17.51 10.66
C GLY A 421 -8.51 18.82 10.37
N LYS A 422 -8.92 19.91 11.02
CA LYS A 422 -8.29 21.24 10.84
C LYS A 422 -6.83 21.24 11.28
N ALA A 423 -6.01 22.06 10.62
CA ALA A 423 -4.62 22.28 11.03
C ALA A 423 -4.57 22.91 12.42
N ILE A 424 -3.70 22.38 13.28
CA ILE A 424 -3.45 22.93 14.62
C ILE A 424 -2.20 23.83 14.53
N PRO A 425 -2.30 25.15 14.74
CA PRO A 425 -1.14 26.03 14.74
C PRO A 425 -0.23 25.73 15.93
N GLY A 426 1.06 25.47 15.67
CA GLY A 426 2.06 25.18 16.71
C GLY A 426 2.13 23.70 17.05
N ALA A 427 3.14 23.02 16.52
CA ALA A 427 3.46 21.64 16.89
C ALA A 427 3.66 21.54 18.42
N GLY A 428 2.96 20.59 19.06
CA GLY A 428 3.34 20.05 20.37
C GLY A 428 2.71 20.68 21.63
N GLY A 429 1.56 21.36 21.55
CA GLY A 429 1.03 22.11 22.70
C GLY A 429 -0.47 22.01 22.95
N GLY A 430 -1.01 20.81 23.17
CA GLY A 430 -2.31 20.63 23.84
C GLY A 430 -3.44 20.04 22.98
N PRO A 431 -4.51 19.54 23.64
CA PRO A 431 -5.62 18.86 22.97
C PRO A 431 -6.38 19.82 22.04
N ALA A 432 -6.81 19.30 20.90
CA ALA A 432 -7.58 20.01 19.89
C ALA A 432 -8.92 20.52 20.46
N ASN A 433 -8.93 21.74 21.01
CA ASN A 433 -10.16 22.43 21.35
C ASN A 433 -10.74 23.12 20.11
N SER A 434 -11.46 22.36 19.27
CA SER A 434 -12.46 22.95 18.39
C SER A 434 -13.66 22.01 18.28
N ALA A 435 -14.84 22.49 18.68
CA ALA A 435 -16.16 21.85 18.62
C ALA A 435 -16.20 20.54 17.78
N VAL A 436 -16.24 19.41 18.48
CA VAL A 436 -16.07 18.05 17.94
C VAL A 436 -17.17 17.70 16.92
N HIS A 437 -16.75 17.31 15.72
CA HIS A 437 -17.60 16.76 14.66
C HIS A 437 -17.06 15.39 14.19
N SER A 438 -16.64 14.53 15.13
CA SER A 438 -16.39 13.11 14.89
C SER A 438 -17.53 12.25 15.45
N ASP A 439 -17.66 11.02 14.98
CA ASP A 439 -18.66 10.05 15.45
C ASP A 439 -17.97 8.70 15.67
N PRO A 440 -17.84 8.19 16.91
CA PRO A 440 -17.20 6.90 17.16
C PRO A 440 -17.95 5.71 16.54
N ALA A 441 -19.25 5.84 16.24
CA ALA A 441 -20.01 4.82 15.52
C ALA A 441 -19.81 4.89 13.99
N ASN A 442 -19.24 5.98 13.49
CA ASN A 442 -18.98 6.23 12.08
C ASN A 442 -17.69 7.06 11.93
N PRO A 443 -16.53 6.52 12.32
CA PRO A 443 -15.28 7.23 12.29
C PRO A 443 -14.89 7.55 10.84
N THR A 444 -14.09 8.60 10.69
CA THR A 444 -13.32 8.77 9.45
C THR A 444 -12.25 7.68 9.41
N THR A 445 -12.16 6.97 8.29
CA THR A 445 -11.30 5.80 8.14
C THR A 445 -10.36 5.95 6.96
N LEU A 446 -9.10 5.57 7.16
CA LEU A 446 -8.06 5.52 6.14
C LEU A 446 -7.69 4.06 5.92
N HIS A 447 -7.88 3.56 4.71
CA HIS A 447 -7.56 2.19 4.32
C HIS A 447 -6.47 2.19 3.25
N ASP A 448 -5.40 1.41 3.44
CA ASP A 448 -4.35 1.26 2.41
C ASP A 448 -3.85 2.63 1.91
N VAL A 449 -3.56 3.54 2.85
CA VAL A 449 -3.06 4.88 2.54
C VAL A 449 -1.55 4.90 2.73
N PHE A 450 -0.85 5.22 1.65
CA PHE A 450 0.61 5.11 1.60
C PHE A 450 1.26 6.45 1.31
N PHE A 451 2.41 6.72 1.90
CA PHE A 451 3.15 7.97 1.74
C PHE A 451 4.58 7.69 1.35
N ARG A 452 5.11 8.52 0.45
CA ARG A 452 6.47 8.41 -0.04
C ARG A 452 7.16 9.76 -0.14
N ILE A 453 8.31 9.87 0.51
CA ILE A 453 9.18 11.05 0.47
C ILE A 453 10.51 10.65 -0.16
N GLY A 454 10.70 10.92 -1.46
CA GLY A 454 11.85 10.41 -2.22
C GLY A 454 11.54 9.09 -2.94
N GLY A 455 12.50 8.53 -3.68
CA GLY A 455 12.37 7.23 -4.36
C GLY A 455 12.16 7.38 -5.88
N PRO A 456 10.99 7.79 -6.37
CA PRO A 456 10.81 8.08 -7.80
C PRO A 456 11.51 9.37 -8.24
N HIS A 457 11.54 10.37 -7.36
CA HIS A 457 12.12 11.69 -7.55
C HIS A 457 12.48 12.31 -6.19
N VAL A 458 13.09 13.50 -6.18
CA VAL A 458 13.25 14.27 -4.94
C VAL A 458 11.87 14.62 -4.38
N GLY A 459 11.64 14.33 -3.11
CA GLY A 459 10.41 14.64 -2.41
C GLY A 459 10.70 15.15 -1.00
N LYS A 460 9.98 16.17 -0.53
CA LYS A 460 10.18 16.73 0.82
C LYS A 460 8.85 16.98 1.50
N ALA A 461 8.74 16.57 2.76
CA ALA A 461 7.62 16.94 3.61
C ALA A 461 8.04 17.05 5.07
N SER A 462 7.37 17.90 5.84
CA SER A 462 7.57 17.96 7.28
C SER A 462 6.82 16.84 8.00
N VAL A 463 5.61 16.50 7.54
CA VAL A 463 4.82 15.40 8.09
C VAL A 463 4.21 14.61 6.92
N SER A 464 4.16 13.28 6.97
CA SER A 464 3.42 12.52 5.98
C SER A 464 1.92 12.55 6.29
N LEU A 465 1.53 12.11 7.49
CA LEU A 465 0.15 12.07 7.94
C LEU A 465 -0.04 12.83 9.26
N GLU A 466 -0.94 13.81 9.26
CA GLU A 466 -1.36 14.56 10.45
C GLU A 466 -2.84 14.26 10.75
N VAL A 467 -3.10 13.59 11.89
CA VAL A 467 -4.44 13.19 12.33
C VAL A 467 -4.88 14.04 13.51
N ASN A 468 -5.74 15.02 13.24
CA ASN A 468 -6.25 15.97 14.23
C ASN A 468 -7.64 15.62 14.73
N SER A 469 -8.45 14.93 13.92
CA SER A 469 -9.78 14.47 14.32
C SER A 469 -9.71 13.30 15.30
N ASP A 470 -10.59 13.33 16.31
CA ASP A 470 -10.82 12.20 17.22
C ASP A 470 -11.44 11.00 16.48
N ASN A 471 -11.30 9.80 17.09
CA ASN A 471 -11.92 8.54 16.67
C ASN A 471 -11.48 8.03 15.28
N VAL A 472 -10.50 8.67 14.63
CA VAL A 472 -10.04 8.23 13.30
C VAL A 472 -9.52 6.79 13.37
N LEU A 473 -9.92 5.98 12.39
CA LEU A 473 -9.41 4.63 12.21
C LEU A 473 -8.37 4.62 11.11
N LEU A 474 -7.13 4.26 11.46
CA LEU A 474 -6.01 4.06 10.54
C LEU A 474 -5.85 2.56 10.30
N ASP A 475 -6.28 2.07 9.14
CA ASP A 475 -6.28 0.64 8.82
C ASP A 475 -5.36 0.35 7.64
N HIS A 476 -4.15 -0.12 7.95
CA HIS A 476 -3.03 -0.29 7.03
C HIS A 476 -2.50 1.03 6.46
N ILE A 477 -1.56 1.62 7.19
CA ILE A 477 -0.81 2.82 6.78
C ILE A 477 0.65 2.44 6.56
N TRP A 478 1.23 2.90 5.46
CA TRP A 478 2.68 2.91 5.29
C TRP A 478 3.17 4.31 5.00
N ALA A 479 3.91 4.89 5.95
CA ALA A 479 4.56 6.18 5.76
C ALA A 479 6.07 5.96 5.62
N TRP A 480 6.60 6.17 4.41
CA TRP A 480 7.98 5.82 4.08
C TRP A 480 8.76 7.05 3.61
N ARG A 481 9.76 7.46 4.39
CA ARG A 481 10.83 8.32 3.88
C ARG A 481 11.82 7.42 3.14
N ALA A 482 12.00 7.65 1.84
CA ALA A 482 12.74 6.72 1.01
C ALA A 482 14.18 6.49 1.50
N ASP A 483 14.57 5.23 1.65
CA ASP A 483 15.94 4.79 1.94
C ASP A 483 16.72 4.41 0.67
N HIS A 484 16.03 4.24 -0.47
CA HIS A 484 16.62 3.92 -1.77
C HIS A 484 15.83 4.52 -2.94
N GLY A 485 16.42 4.44 -4.14
CA GLY A 485 15.89 5.03 -5.37
C GLY A 485 16.50 6.40 -5.69
N ASN A 486 15.79 7.17 -6.51
CA ASN A 486 16.18 8.51 -6.93
C ASN A 486 15.85 9.56 -5.85
N GLY A 487 16.71 10.57 -5.73
CA GLY A 487 16.44 11.73 -4.87
C GLY A 487 16.46 11.41 -3.37
N VAL A 488 17.27 10.43 -2.95
CA VAL A 488 17.38 10.00 -1.54
C VAL A 488 18.68 10.50 -0.91
N GLY A 489 18.59 10.87 0.36
CA GLY A 489 19.72 11.26 1.22
C GLY A 489 19.28 12.24 2.30
N TRP A 490 20.10 12.38 3.35
CA TRP A 490 19.76 13.13 4.56
C TRP A 490 19.19 14.53 4.29
N ASP A 491 19.83 15.29 3.40
CA ASP A 491 19.39 16.64 3.03
C ASP A 491 18.60 16.70 1.70
N THR A 492 18.40 15.54 1.05
CA THR A 492 17.75 15.43 -0.26
C THR A 492 16.25 15.19 -0.14
N ASN A 493 15.83 14.13 0.54
CA ASN A 493 14.42 13.79 0.77
C ASN A 493 14.03 14.02 2.23
N THR A 494 14.18 15.26 2.70
CA THR A 494 13.92 15.61 4.09
C THR A 494 12.48 15.25 4.49
N GLY A 495 12.37 14.48 5.58
CA GLY A 495 11.12 14.00 6.16
C GLY A 495 11.23 14.08 7.67
N ARG A 496 10.61 15.09 8.30
CA ARG A 496 10.81 15.34 9.73
C ARG A 496 10.13 14.27 10.59
N ASN A 497 8.83 14.07 10.43
CA ASN A 497 8.05 13.06 11.13
C ASN A 497 7.14 12.31 10.15
N GLY A 498 6.84 11.05 10.44
CA GLY A 498 5.95 10.24 9.60
C GLY A 498 4.50 10.51 9.91
N VAL A 499 4.06 10.05 11.09
CA VAL A 499 2.68 10.15 11.52
C VAL A 499 2.60 10.94 12.82
N ILE A 500 1.74 11.95 12.85
CA ILE A 500 1.41 12.70 14.08
C ILE A 500 -0.08 12.52 14.36
N VAL A 501 -0.40 11.98 15.55
CA VAL A 501 -1.76 11.78 16.01
C VAL A 501 -2.08 12.74 17.15
N ASN A 502 -2.89 13.74 16.89
CA ASN A 502 -3.37 14.72 17.86
C ASN A 502 -4.78 14.42 18.37
N GLY A 503 -5.60 13.71 17.58
CA GLY A 503 -6.95 13.31 17.98
C GLY A 503 -6.96 12.23 19.06
N ASN A 504 -7.96 12.26 19.93
CA ASN A 504 -8.22 11.26 20.95
C ASN A 504 -8.94 10.03 20.38
N ASN A 505 -8.80 8.89 21.03
CA ASN A 505 -9.47 7.62 20.68
C ASN A 505 -9.19 7.17 19.24
N VAL A 506 -8.05 7.58 18.67
CA VAL A 506 -7.60 7.10 17.36
C VAL A 506 -7.14 5.65 17.52
N THR A 507 -7.54 4.80 16.58
CA THR A 507 -7.09 3.41 16.52
C THR A 507 -6.29 3.19 15.25
N ALA A 508 -5.12 2.57 15.36
CA ALA A 508 -4.32 2.11 14.24
C ALA A 508 -4.25 0.57 14.22
N THR A 509 -4.59 -0.03 13.09
CA THR A 509 -4.42 -1.47 12.83
C THR A 509 -3.49 -1.65 11.62
N GLY A 510 -2.26 -2.07 11.86
CA GLY A 510 -1.24 -2.20 10.81
C GLY A 510 -0.57 -0.87 10.48
N LEU A 511 0.24 -0.35 11.43
CA LEU A 511 0.97 0.91 11.25
C LEU A 511 2.44 0.66 10.91
N PHE A 512 2.85 1.05 9.70
CA PHE A 512 4.22 0.93 9.21
C PHE A 512 4.78 2.34 8.99
N VAL A 513 5.86 2.73 9.67
CA VAL A 513 6.42 4.09 9.56
C VAL A 513 7.94 4.06 9.63
N GLU A 514 8.62 4.55 8.60
CA GLU A 514 10.05 4.27 8.41
C GLU A 514 10.90 5.48 7.98
N HIS A 515 12.12 5.50 8.50
CA HIS A 515 13.29 6.30 8.14
C HIS A 515 13.18 7.84 8.30
N TYR A 516 12.23 8.34 9.09
CA TYR A 516 12.12 9.79 9.33
C TYR A 516 13.29 10.33 10.16
N GLN A 517 13.61 11.61 9.95
CA GLN A 517 14.78 12.26 10.56
C GLN A 517 14.61 12.55 12.06
N GLN A 518 13.36 12.62 12.54
CA GLN A 518 13.02 12.72 13.97
C GLN A 518 12.13 11.54 14.38
N TYR A 519 11.25 11.72 15.36
CA TYR A 519 10.26 10.70 15.73
C TYR A 519 9.47 10.23 14.51
N ASN A 520 9.41 8.93 14.29
CA ASN A 520 8.70 8.36 13.15
C ASN A 520 7.19 8.47 13.39
N VAL A 521 6.74 8.13 14.60
CA VAL A 521 5.40 8.39 15.11
C VAL A 521 5.44 9.31 16.34
N ILE A 522 4.55 10.29 16.40
CA ILE A 522 4.23 11.08 17.61
C ILE A 522 2.74 10.91 17.92
N TRP A 523 2.44 10.50 19.15
CA TRP A 523 1.09 10.35 19.65
C TRP A 523 0.81 11.32 20.80
N ASN A 524 -0.03 12.31 20.53
CA ASN A 524 -0.41 13.38 21.45
C ASN A 524 -1.82 13.21 22.03
N GLY A 525 -2.69 12.45 21.36
CA GLY A 525 -4.08 12.21 21.79
C GLY A 525 -4.22 11.14 22.86
N GLU A 526 -5.23 11.28 23.73
CA GLU A 526 -5.58 10.30 24.77
C GLU A 526 -6.29 9.08 24.19
N ASN A 527 -6.26 7.96 24.93
CA ASN A 527 -6.90 6.69 24.61
C ASN A 527 -6.53 6.15 23.22
N GLY A 528 -5.31 6.46 22.75
CA GLY A 528 -4.83 5.92 21.50
C GLY A 528 -4.58 4.42 21.58
N ARG A 529 -4.89 3.69 20.51
CA ARG A 529 -4.60 2.25 20.42
C ARG A 529 -3.89 1.92 19.12
N THR A 530 -2.82 1.14 19.20
CA THR A 530 -2.12 0.57 18.03
C THR A 530 -2.09 -0.95 18.15
N VAL A 531 -2.60 -1.65 17.14
CA VAL A 531 -2.45 -3.10 16.97
C VAL A 531 -1.56 -3.32 15.76
N PHE A 532 -0.38 -3.89 16.00
CA PHE A 532 0.75 -3.99 15.10
C PHE A 532 1.41 -2.65 14.76
N PHE A 533 2.71 -2.55 15.06
CA PHE A 533 3.58 -1.48 14.60
C PHE A 533 4.90 -2.05 14.07
N GLN A 534 5.35 -1.53 12.93
CA GLN A 534 6.68 -1.79 12.38
C GLN A 534 7.36 -0.48 12.01
N ASN A 535 8.65 -0.39 12.35
CA ASN A 535 9.49 0.76 12.09
C ASN A 535 10.93 0.36 11.80
N GLU A 536 11.55 1.12 10.91
CA GLU A 536 12.99 1.20 10.74
C GLU A 536 13.46 2.64 10.97
N LEU A 537 14.52 2.82 11.76
CA LEU A 537 15.15 4.12 11.99
C LEU A 537 15.90 4.60 10.73
N PRO A 538 16.21 5.91 10.58
CA PRO A 538 16.86 6.41 9.37
C PRO A 538 18.26 5.82 9.19
N TYR A 539 18.53 5.27 8.02
CA TYR A 539 19.84 4.67 7.72
C TYR A 539 20.94 5.71 7.50
N ASP A 540 20.55 6.90 7.08
CA ASP A 540 21.38 7.86 6.38
C ASP A 540 21.77 9.09 7.19
N ALA A 541 21.56 9.06 8.52
CA ALA A 541 22.09 10.06 9.42
C ALA A 541 23.63 10.15 9.26
N PRO A 542 24.20 11.35 9.01
CA PRO A 542 25.61 11.46 8.62
C PRO A 542 26.58 11.28 9.79
N ASN A 543 26.11 11.45 11.02
CA ASN A 543 26.83 11.21 12.29
C ASN A 543 25.87 11.40 13.47
N GLN A 544 26.31 11.01 14.67
CA GLN A 544 25.53 11.17 15.90
C GLN A 544 25.12 12.62 16.19
N ALA A 545 26.00 13.61 15.92
CA ALA A 545 25.70 15.01 16.23
C ALA A 545 24.55 15.58 15.37
N ALA A 546 24.38 15.05 14.14
CA ALA A 546 23.26 15.40 13.28
C ALA A 546 21.95 14.69 13.67
N TRP A 547 22.03 13.59 14.43
CA TRP A 547 20.88 12.79 14.83
C TRP A 547 20.90 12.50 16.34
N GLN A 548 20.65 13.56 17.10
CA GLN A 548 20.45 13.55 18.54
C GLN A 548 19.66 14.81 18.92
N HIS A 549 19.04 14.83 20.09
CA HIS A 549 18.30 16.00 20.60
C HIS A 549 18.30 16.00 22.12
N ASP A 550 18.40 17.17 22.75
CA ASP A 550 18.24 17.33 24.21
C ASP A 550 19.03 16.35 25.10
N GLY A 551 20.20 15.89 24.63
CA GLY A 551 21.05 14.90 25.30
C GLY A 551 20.65 13.43 25.07
N VAL A 552 19.60 13.17 24.30
CA VAL A 552 19.15 11.85 23.83
C VAL A 552 19.78 11.54 22.46
N LEU A 553 20.32 10.33 22.31
CA LEU A 553 20.93 9.86 21.07
C LEU A 553 19.82 9.36 20.12
N GLY A 554 19.75 9.92 18.92
CA GLY A 554 18.70 9.61 17.96
C GLY A 554 17.30 10.09 18.37
N TRP A 555 16.30 9.51 17.71
CA TRP A 555 14.87 9.73 17.97
C TRP A 555 14.15 8.39 17.92
N ALA A 556 13.21 8.17 18.83
CA ALA A 556 12.45 6.92 18.90
C ALA A 556 11.59 6.69 17.64
N GLY A 557 11.35 5.42 17.30
CA GLY A 557 10.40 5.04 16.27
C GLY A 557 8.96 5.43 16.65
N TYR A 558 8.63 5.34 17.94
CA TYR A 558 7.29 5.63 18.46
C TYR A 558 7.34 6.43 19.76
N LYS A 559 6.84 7.67 19.71
CA LYS A 559 6.77 8.59 20.85
C LYS A 559 5.31 8.78 21.28
N VAL A 560 5.01 8.46 22.54
CA VAL A 560 3.80 8.94 23.22
C VAL A 560 4.18 10.18 24.04
N ALA A 561 3.43 11.27 23.87
CA ALA A 561 3.72 12.54 24.53
C ALA A 561 3.55 12.44 26.05
N ASP A 562 4.43 13.10 26.79
CA ASP A 562 4.49 13.02 28.26
C ASP A 562 3.18 13.35 28.99
N PRO A 563 2.32 14.27 28.48
CA PRO A 563 1.04 14.54 29.12
C PRO A 563 0.04 13.39 29.04
N VAL A 564 0.14 12.50 28.05
CA VAL A 564 -0.82 11.41 27.80
C VAL A 564 -0.93 10.51 29.03
N LYS A 565 -2.16 10.13 29.37
CA LYS A 565 -2.47 9.26 30.53
C LYS A 565 -2.99 7.90 30.12
N THR A 566 -3.51 7.77 28.91
CA THR A 566 -4.01 6.50 28.41
C THR A 566 -3.57 6.25 26.98
N HIS A 567 -2.87 5.14 26.77
CA HIS A 567 -2.40 4.71 25.46
C HIS A 567 -2.13 3.21 25.49
N GLU A 568 -2.35 2.52 24.38
CA GLU A 568 -2.13 1.08 24.30
C GLU A 568 -1.47 0.68 22.98
N LEU A 569 -0.43 -0.16 23.03
CA LEU A 569 0.21 -0.73 21.84
C LEU A 569 0.35 -2.25 21.98
N TRP A 570 0.05 -2.98 20.91
CA TRP A 570 0.24 -4.43 20.82
C TRP A 570 1.12 -4.79 19.61
N GLY A 571 2.21 -5.53 19.83
CA GLY A 571 3.08 -6.06 18.76
C GLY A 571 3.86 -4.97 18.04
N GLY A 572 4.82 -4.35 18.72
CA GLY A 572 5.60 -3.22 18.20
C GLY A 572 7.06 -3.56 17.92
N GLY A 573 7.54 -3.33 16.70
CA GLY A 573 8.95 -3.47 16.32
C GLY A 573 9.62 -2.17 15.86
N SER A 574 10.85 -1.92 16.31
CA SER A 574 11.70 -0.82 15.81
C SER A 574 13.13 -1.29 15.51
N TYR A 575 13.59 -1.06 14.28
CA TYR A 575 14.80 -1.70 13.73
C TYR A 575 15.89 -0.65 13.45
N VAL A 576 17.16 -1.03 13.60
CA VAL A 576 18.32 -0.15 13.38
C VAL A 576 19.24 -0.66 12.27
N TYR A 577 19.59 0.23 11.34
CA TYR A 577 20.53 -0.03 10.25
C TYR A 577 21.22 1.27 9.78
N ASN A 578 21.86 2.02 10.69
CA ASN A 578 22.58 3.26 10.37
C ASN A 578 23.82 2.97 9.52
N ASN A 579 23.66 2.62 8.25
CA ASN A 579 24.73 2.11 7.39
C ASN A 579 25.70 3.21 6.90
N VAL A 580 25.26 4.48 6.91
CA VAL A 580 26.11 5.62 6.55
C VAL A 580 27.14 5.91 7.65
N ASP A 581 26.70 5.90 8.90
CA ASP A 581 27.60 5.92 10.07
C ASP A 581 27.20 4.81 11.05
N PRO A 582 27.85 3.63 10.95
CA PRO A 582 27.55 2.48 11.80
C PRO A 582 27.90 2.68 13.28
N THR A 583 28.55 3.79 13.65
CA THR A 583 28.90 4.11 15.05
C THR A 583 27.76 4.81 15.79
N ILE A 584 26.68 5.17 15.10
CA ILE A 584 25.52 5.82 15.69
C ILE A 584 24.81 4.91 16.70
N HIS A 585 24.39 5.52 17.79
CA HIS A 585 23.46 4.98 18.77
C HIS A 585 22.10 5.68 18.67
N ALA A 586 21.04 4.89 18.83
CA ALA A 586 19.70 5.34 19.17
C ALA A 586 19.39 4.89 20.59
N THR A 587 19.03 5.82 21.49
CA THR A 587 18.84 5.49 22.90
C THR A 587 17.69 4.50 23.12
N ARG A 588 16.62 4.58 22.33
CA ARG A 588 15.42 3.74 22.51
C ARG A 588 14.60 3.61 21.23
N GLY A 589 13.93 2.47 21.06
CA GLY A 589 12.96 2.26 19.97
C GLY A 589 11.61 2.90 20.27
N PHE A 590 11.16 2.83 21.52
CA PHE A 590 9.90 3.37 22.00
C PHE A 590 10.14 4.35 23.16
N GLU A 591 9.42 5.48 23.14
CA GLU A 591 9.49 6.50 24.18
C GLU A 591 8.09 6.89 24.65
N VAL A 592 7.76 6.58 25.91
CA VAL A 592 6.40 6.76 26.44
C VAL A 592 6.42 7.25 27.89
N PRO A 593 5.40 7.97 28.37
CA PRO A 593 5.31 8.30 29.79
C PRO A 593 5.05 7.05 30.63
N VAL A 594 5.66 6.98 31.81
CA VAL A 594 5.40 5.90 32.77
C VAL A 594 4.20 6.29 33.63
N THR A 595 3.01 5.87 33.20
CA THR A 595 1.75 6.08 33.93
C THR A 595 0.88 4.82 33.82
N PRO A 596 0.04 4.51 34.82
CA PRO A 596 -0.70 3.24 34.85
C PRO A 596 -1.63 2.95 33.66
N GLY A 597 -2.00 3.97 32.88
CA GLY A 597 -2.86 3.81 31.71
C GLY A 597 -2.13 3.74 30.37
N VAL A 598 -0.80 3.85 30.36
CA VAL A 598 0.03 3.76 29.15
C VAL A 598 0.71 2.39 29.15
N THR A 599 0.13 1.44 28.41
CA THR A 599 0.57 0.04 28.38
C THR A 599 1.00 -0.38 26.99
N LEU A 600 2.10 -1.11 26.91
CA LEU A 600 2.65 -1.62 25.67
C LEU A 600 2.92 -3.11 25.85
N HIS A 601 2.54 -3.90 24.84
CA HIS A 601 2.61 -5.35 24.83
C HIS A 601 3.39 -5.82 23.60
N SER A 602 4.21 -6.85 23.78
CA SER A 602 4.97 -7.51 22.72
C SER A 602 5.88 -6.56 21.93
N LEU A 603 6.80 -5.89 22.62
CA LEU A 603 7.76 -4.99 22.02
C LEU A 603 9.05 -5.71 21.63
N LEU A 604 9.65 -5.27 20.53
CA LEU A 604 10.98 -5.70 20.14
C LEU A 604 11.81 -4.59 19.47
N THR A 605 13.12 -4.76 19.53
CA THR A 605 14.06 -4.06 18.67
C THR A 605 15.06 -5.01 18.05
N VAL A 606 15.56 -4.72 16.86
CA VAL A 606 16.53 -5.58 16.15
C VAL A 606 17.58 -4.75 15.41
N ASN A 607 18.81 -5.25 15.39
CA ASN A 607 19.90 -4.69 14.60
C ASN A 607 20.01 -5.43 13.25
N LEU A 608 20.05 -4.69 12.14
CA LEU A 608 20.11 -5.25 10.79
C LEU A 608 21.52 -5.21 10.18
N GLY A 609 22.54 -4.87 10.97
CA GLY A 609 23.96 -4.91 10.59
C GLY A 609 24.72 -3.60 10.68
N ALA A 610 24.13 -2.53 11.22
CA ALA A 610 24.80 -1.24 11.43
C ALA A 610 24.10 -0.40 12.51
N GLY A 611 24.86 0.41 13.25
CA GLY A 611 24.35 1.20 14.37
C GLY A 611 24.14 0.36 15.64
N THR A 612 23.66 1.00 16.70
CA THR A 612 23.24 0.37 17.96
C THR A 612 21.93 0.98 18.42
N LEU A 613 21.05 0.18 19.01
CA LEU A 613 19.84 0.66 19.66
C LEU A 613 19.87 0.19 21.12
N ASP A 614 19.96 1.14 22.05
CA ASP A 614 20.41 0.87 23.42
C ASP A 614 19.33 0.19 24.29
N HIS A 615 18.06 0.52 24.06
CA HIS A 615 16.91 -0.01 24.80
C HIS A 615 15.69 -0.23 23.91
N VAL A 616 14.86 -1.22 24.25
CA VAL A 616 13.61 -1.45 23.54
C VAL A 616 12.67 -0.27 23.78
N VAL A 617 12.30 -0.03 25.04
CA VAL A 617 11.36 1.02 25.45
C VAL A 617 11.91 1.77 26.65
N ASN A 618 11.87 3.10 26.59
CA ASN A 618 12.47 3.96 27.59
C ASN A 618 13.90 3.54 27.95
N ASP A 619 14.12 3.08 29.18
CA ASP A 619 15.41 2.58 29.70
C ASP A 619 15.36 1.05 29.94
N THR A 620 14.42 0.34 29.30
CA THR A 620 14.11 -1.08 29.48
C THR A 620 14.34 -1.88 28.19
N GLY A 621 14.81 -3.12 28.34
CA GLY A 621 15.21 -3.99 27.24
C GLY A 621 16.71 -3.92 26.97
N ALA A 622 17.28 -5.05 26.55
CA ALA A 622 18.71 -5.15 26.24
C ALA A 622 19.05 -4.42 24.93
N PRO A 623 20.27 -3.89 24.79
CA PRO A 623 20.71 -3.25 23.56
C PRO A 623 20.80 -4.26 22.42
N VAL A 624 20.60 -3.79 21.19
CA VAL A 624 20.87 -4.55 19.96
C VAL A 624 21.98 -3.85 19.16
N SER A 625 23.03 -4.61 18.85
CA SER A 625 24.22 -4.14 18.16
C SER A 625 24.62 -5.11 17.04
N THR A 626 25.71 -4.81 16.34
CA THR A 626 26.29 -5.72 15.33
C THR A 626 26.89 -7.00 15.92
N ASP A 627 26.96 -7.15 17.24
CA ASP A 627 27.42 -8.37 17.88
C ASP A 627 26.43 -9.54 17.68
N ALA A 628 25.16 -9.24 17.40
CA ALA A 628 24.10 -10.22 17.17
C ALA A 628 23.07 -9.73 16.13
N VAL A 629 23.49 -9.60 14.87
CA VAL A 629 22.64 -9.15 13.76
C VAL A 629 21.42 -10.06 13.59
N GLY A 630 20.23 -9.46 13.45
CA GLY A 630 18.97 -10.16 13.22
C GLY A 630 18.38 -10.86 14.45
N ILE A 631 19.02 -10.74 15.62
CA ILE A 631 18.53 -11.28 16.89
C ILE A 631 17.78 -10.17 17.66
N PRO A 632 16.47 -10.31 17.89
CA PRO A 632 15.71 -9.28 18.59
C PRO A 632 16.00 -9.24 20.11
N SER A 633 15.89 -8.04 20.68
CA SER A 633 15.68 -7.83 22.10
C SER A 633 14.18 -7.63 22.35
N TYR A 634 13.61 -8.36 23.31
CA TYR A 634 12.17 -8.40 23.57
C TYR A 634 11.83 -7.76 24.92
N VAL A 635 10.69 -7.07 24.96
CA VAL A 635 10.00 -6.65 26.19
C VAL A 635 8.53 -7.06 26.06
N ALA A 636 8.10 -8.04 26.84
CA ALA A 636 6.74 -8.58 26.76
C ALA A 636 5.68 -7.56 27.17
N ASP A 637 5.92 -6.83 28.27
CA ASP A 637 5.00 -5.82 28.81
C ASP A 637 5.76 -4.61 29.34
N PHE A 638 5.18 -3.43 29.18
CA PHE A 638 5.67 -2.17 29.75
C PHE A 638 4.49 -1.25 30.08
N GLY A 639 4.49 -0.61 31.26
CA GLY A 639 3.44 0.33 31.68
C GLY A 639 3.17 0.34 33.17
#